data_AF-A0A430I0Q0-F1
#
_entry.id   AF-A0A430I0Q0-F1
#
_cell.length_a   1.000
_cell.length_b   1.000
_cell.length_c   1.000
_cell.angle_alpha   90.00
_cell.angle_beta   90.00
_cell.angle_gamma   90.00
#
_symmetry.space_group_name_H-M   'P 1'
#
loop_
_entity.id
_entity.type
_entity.pdbx_description
1 polymer ?
#
loop_
_entity_poly.entity_id
_entity_poly.type
_entity_poly.pdbx_seq_one_letter_code
_entity_poly.pdbx_strand_id
1 'polypeptide(L)'
;MKKKLRRPLATALSVFLMAGVVLPVETNAQESTYDPITHLDDAYAYSYGGLLDLRLLHEFLTIGQNGRALSAAELRGVDQLWETAIHNDQTATTSTIDLQALELIYLNLGAISLPLVGEGGLLELVLNDASVGVLREYAHTPSATAAHGAAGVVSDSGGLEITQPGSGKNASINLLSLLDLQGSNLIPESIISAAALELGAVSAVATKPNSSEPPVSCDANLTSFDYNRLGTADLAGDLTVLAEEDGRICSGYQIADAQVVVDAPVVGTLVTTLQGTLNILLGGVDNTLNGVLGSTGLIASLRNLPLLGPVLGLLGKVEANVSLPTTDITQALLADPLEDSTGLVSIDLSTGEVLVDLKQLHGGNLSGLDPNTSLLTAQELSQITDTVTNLLTAGKEDEPNGLNARLDRILRGENKQGGLYATAVDIEICALICTGLTTVTLKTTLGGLLNPAVQRATSEAQYQAAPYDYYYREGVIAGLTAPLIVTLLGGVGAIIEGLLFAEGTGLLGGLLGDLQTQVVSPLLSTLNPVLTQVLAPLANVIINRQTLEEVNHGAVFTVSALEVNVLDLNTSGEVIHLPLGTASVMAQHWDLIDLNVDVAKIGNGRDLHTGGYTYDMVCEADRWPGLAETGLVYGEDEVGDGFLFDPTTGLALAGAAGGLAEPIQVAPGAVCTVVADPEQEGLGHQDALRPTGDTPTRTPYTYFLDTVDNAVVVSGETLGDDPTVMSPESVDSSDDRVEVDAESVGDEWKNHSFTFVVPEDAEFYSVNIVHVYDIDTRDVVVTKTVAGEAFEDRDFSFQYSLDGGESWTPEPGTTISHEGTFTIEDVPVLDEHLEDTSVLIRETLGTDEAGPVVSWALDEDELTTGGYGGGYATASFVAGPVSTLTTPDQTLNVTNSYAAIEVDKHIDGPLDGIGKTTLLPSGEDSMTIHYTVKNIGAVELDTIKIYDPSLNNSLFTLPAGVTVDPSSGEVSGCTLTFDANGEATCSLEVSFANPEASFHYEADAAEVTAEATVIIDGREITATANDKHGAMRLSDLIGMLPATGVTTLVGVLALGLIAALGALALYVRSRRK
;
A
#
# COMPACT_ATOMS: atom_id res chain seq x y z
N MET A 1 -24.40 -43.66 59.51
CA MET A 1 -23.20 -44.34 58.93
C MET A 1 -22.22 -43.37 58.25
N LYS A 2 -22.68 -42.27 57.61
CA LYS A 2 -21.84 -41.25 56.91
C LYS A 2 -20.81 -40.48 57.77
N LYS A 3 -21.00 -40.32 59.10
CA LYS A 3 -20.06 -39.58 59.98
C LYS A 3 -18.77 -40.35 60.34
N LYS A 4 -18.76 -41.69 60.22
CA LYS A 4 -17.58 -42.52 60.59
C LYS A 4 -16.59 -42.75 59.44
N LEU A 5 -16.94 -42.35 58.20
CA LEU A 5 -16.08 -42.51 57.02
C LEU A 5 -15.17 -41.30 56.73
N ARG A 6 -15.51 -40.10 57.23
CA ARG A 6 -14.74 -38.86 56.95
C ARG A 6 -13.37 -38.83 57.62
N ARG A 7 -13.25 -39.33 58.87
CA ARG A 7 -11.97 -39.39 59.58
C ARG A 7 -10.95 -40.33 58.92
N PRO A 8 -11.25 -41.59 58.56
CA PRO A 8 -10.27 -42.44 57.91
C PRO A 8 -9.90 -41.96 56.49
N LEU A 9 -10.81 -41.31 55.76
CA LEU A 9 -10.52 -40.76 54.43
C LEU A 9 -9.59 -39.53 54.50
N ALA A 10 -9.82 -38.61 55.44
CA ALA A 10 -8.94 -37.46 55.67
C ALA A 10 -7.55 -37.88 56.16
N THR A 11 -7.47 -38.93 57.00
CA THR A 11 -6.20 -39.50 57.44
C THR A 11 -5.47 -40.22 56.31
N ALA A 12 -6.18 -40.92 55.41
CA ALA A 12 -5.58 -41.53 54.23
C ALA A 12 -5.01 -40.46 53.27
N LEU A 13 -5.78 -39.41 52.97
CA LEU A 13 -5.33 -38.29 52.12
C LEU A 13 -4.12 -37.55 52.72
N SER A 14 -4.09 -37.32 54.03
CA SER A 14 -2.95 -36.68 54.70
C SER A 14 -1.70 -37.56 54.69
N VAL A 15 -1.85 -38.89 54.78
CA VAL A 15 -0.74 -39.84 54.68
C VAL A 15 -0.22 -39.95 53.24
N PHE A 16 -1.09 -39.84 52.23
CA PHE A 16 -0.67 -39.83 50.82
C PHE A 16 0.04 -38.53 50.41
N LEU A 17 -0.34 -37.38 50.99
CA LEU A 17 0.36 -36.08 50.83
C LEU A 17 1.73 -36.06 51.52
N MET A 18 1.83 -36.57 52.76
CA MET A 18 3.12 -36.65 53.49
C MET A 18 4.09 -37.70 52.94
N ALA A 19 3.59 -38.71 52.23
CA ALA A 19 4.41 -39.74 51.59
C ALA A 19 4.84 -39.39 50.15
N GLY A 20 4.43 -38.24 49.62
CA GLY A 20 4.75 -37.81 48.24
C GLY A 20 4.13 -38.69 47.14
N VAL A 21 3.13 -39.52 47.49
CA VAL A 21 2.45 -40.43 46.54
C VAL A 21 1.28 -39.75 45.84
N VAL A 22 0.76 -38.65 46.41
CA VAL A 22 -0.13 -37.71 45.73
C VAL A 22 0.54 -36.34 45.83
N LEU A 23 1.27 -35.98 44.77
CA LEU A 23 1.60 -34.58 44.51
C LEU A 23 0.29 -33.87 44.15
N PRO A 24 0.06 -32.60 44.52
CA PRO A 24 -0.84 -31.79 43.73
C PRO A 24 -0.32 -31.91 42.30
N VAL A 25 -1.11 -32.55 41.44
CA VAL A 25 -0.88 -32.41 40.01
C VAL A 25 -1.05 -30.91 39.84
N GLU A 26 0.05 -30.19 39.56
CA GLU A 26 -0.05 -28.98 38.78
C GLU A 26 -0.93 -29.40 37.62
N THR A 27 -2.19 -28.99 37.68
CA THR A 27 -3.06 -29.10 36.54
C THR A 27 -2.34 -28.19 35.57
N ASN A 28 -1.59 -28.81 34.65
CA ASN A 28 -0.99 -28.09 33.55
C ASN A 28 -2.15 -27.27 32.99
N ALA A 29 -2.11 -25.96 33.23
CA ALA A 29 -2.83 -25.01 32.40
C ALA A 29 -2.52 -25.49 30.98
N GLN A 30 -3.57 -25.72 30.19
CA GLN A 30 -3.37 -26.04 28.78
C GLN A 30 -2.37 -25.00 28.24
N GLU A 31 -1.26 -25.45 27.66
CA GLU A 31 -0.45 -24.57 26.81
C GLU A 31 -1.40 -24.05 25.73
N SER A 32 -1.89 -22.83 25.92
CA SER A 32 -2.56 -22.08 24.88
C SER A 32 -1.48 -21.36 24.11
N THR A 33 -1.29 -21.80 22.87
CA THR A 33 -0.54 -21.14 21.81
C THR A 33 -1.18 -19.82 21.37
N TYR A 34 -1.83 -19.08 22.27
CA TYR A 34 -2.63 -17.91 21.91
C TYR A 34 -2.41 -16.80 22.93
N ASP A 35 -1.34 -16.05 22.72
CA ASP A 35 -1.28 -14.69 23.19
C ASP A 35 -2.07 -13.82 22.18
N PRO A 36 -3.00 -12.97 22.66
CA PRO A 36 -3.91 -12.21 21.82
C PRO A 36 -3.22 -11.21 20.88
N ILE A 37 -1.90 -11.02 21.01
CA ILE A 37 -1.15 -10.07 20.19
C ILE A 37 -0.11 -10.77 19.32
N THR A 38 0.48 -11.89 19.74
CA THR A 38 1.47 -12.63 18.92
C THR A 38 0.91 -13.20 17.61
N HIS A 39 -0.41 -13.33 17.46
CA HIS A 39 -1.01 -13.70 16.17
C HIS A 39 -1.19 -12.51 15.22
N LEU A 40 -0.88 -11.29 15.68
CA LEU A 40 -0.91 -10.06 14.88
C LEU A 40 0.46 -9.72 14.29
N ASP A 41 1.48 -10.53 14.56
CA ASP A 41 2.86 -10.30 14.10
C ASP A 41 2.97 -10.16 12.58
N ASP A 42 2.08 -10.81 11.83
CA ASP A 42 2.04 -10.80 10.35
C ASP A 42 0.85 -9.99 9.77
N ALA A 43 0.03 -9.34 10.61
CA ALA A 43 -1.21 -8.68 10.17
C ALA A 43 -0.98 -7.19 9.87
N TYR A 44 -1.41 -6.72 8.69
CA TYR A 44 -1.38 -5.29 8.30
C TYR A 44 -2.64 -4.55 8.76
N ALA A 45 -3.76 -5.25 8.82
CA ALA A 45 -4.98 -4.75 9.42
C ALA A 45 -5.60 -5.83 10.29
N TYR A 46 -6.24 -5.40 11.36
CA TYR A 46 -6.93 -6.23 12.33
C TYR A 46 -8.20 -5.53 12.76
N SER A 47 -9.27 -6.30 12.87
CA SER A 47 -10.49 -5.85 13.52
C SER A 47 -11.02 -6.93 14.45
N TYR A 48 -11.62 -6.47 15.54
CA TYR A 48 -12.16 -7.33 16.58
C TYR A 48 -13.47 -6.79 17.11
N GLY A 49 -14.42 -7.69 17.34
CA GLY A 49 -15.63 -7.43 18.09
C GLY A 49 -15.93 -8.59 19.02
N GLY A 50 -16.01 -8.34 20.33
CA GLY A 50 -16.38 -9.36 21.32
C GLY A 50 -17.23 -8.77 22.44
N LEU A 51 -18.36 -9.39 22.76
CA LEU A 51 -19.18 -8.93 23.90
C LEU A 51 -18.51 -9.25 25.24
N LEU A 52 -17.88 -10.42 25.31
CA LEU A 52 -17.18 -10.92 26.48
C LEU A 52 -15.79 -11.35 26.02
N ASP A 53 -14.81 -10.47 26.18
CA ASP A 53 -13.45 -10.79 25.78
C ASP A 53 -12.74 -11.58 26.90
N LEU A 54 -12.70 -12.89 26.71
CA LEU A 54 -12.08 -13.85 27.64
C LEU A 54 -10.58 -14.03 27.39
N ARG A 55 -9.97 -13.32 26.42
CA ARG A 55 -8.54 -13.44 26.13
C ARG A 55 -7.69 -13.05 27.34
N LEU A 56 -8.11 -12.01 28.07
CA LEU A 56 -7.47 -11.56 29.33
C LEU A 56 -7.66 -12.52 30.51
N LEU A 57 -8.59 -13.47 30.42
CA LEU A 57 -8.92 -14.40 31.50
C LEU A 57 -8.33 -15.80 31.31
N HIS A 58 -7.58 -16.02 30.22
CA HIS A 58 -7.22 -17.36 29.77
C HIS A 58 -6.57 -18.23 30.86
N GLU A 59 -5.66 -17.67 31.65
CA GLU A 59 -4.93 -18.38 32.71
C GLU A 59 -5.84 -18.86 33.87
N PHE A 60 -7.02 -18.25 34.01
CA PHE A 60 -7.98 -18.52 35.08
C PHE A 60 -9.16 -19.39 34.63
N LEU A 61 -9.24 -19.81 33.35
CA LEU A 61 -10.37 -20.61 32.85
C LEU A 61 -10.16 -22.12 33.11
N THR A 62 -11.22 -22.83 33.53
CA THR A 62 -11.19 -24.29 33.71
C THR A 62 -12.39 -25.03 33.12
N ILE A 63 -12.19 -26.33 32.86
CA ILE A 63 -13.23 -27.23 32.33
C ILE A 63 -14.27 -27.51 33.42
N GLY A 64 -15.55 -27.25 33.13
CA GLY A 64 -16.66 -27.52 34.03
C GLY A 64 -16.81 -29.00 34.42
N GLN A 65 -17.56 -29.27 35.50
CA GLN A 65 -17.67 -30.61 36.12
C GLN A 65 -18.22 -31.74 35.21
N ASN A 66 -18.77 -31.40 34.05
CA ASN A 66 -19.35 -32.34 33.08
C ASN A 66 -18.37 -32.81 31.99
N GLY A 67 -17.12 -32.34 31.99
CA GLY A 67 -16.11 -32.74 31.00
C GLY A 67 -16.31 -32.19 29.58
N ARG A 68 -17.34 -31.36 29.34
CA ARG A 68 -17.37 -30.42 28.22
C ARG A 68 -16.59 -29.18 28.66
N ALA A 69 -15.42 -28.99 28.08
CA ALA A 69 -14.80 -27.67 28.05
C ALA A 69 -15.51 -26.91 26.95
N LEU A 70 -16.17 -25.77 27.27
CA LEU A 70 -16.01 -24.70 26.30
C LEU A 70 -14.56 -24.25 26.43
N SER A 71 -13.80 -24.42 25.38
CA SER A 71 -12.44 -23.90 25.34
C SER A 71 -12.50 -22.38 25.23
N ALA A 72 -11.46 -21.67 25.67
CA ALA A 72 -11.31 -20.23 25.44
C ALA A 72 -11.44 -19.85 23.94
N ALA A 73 -11.39 -20.82 23.01
CA ALA A 73 -11.61 -20.64 21.57
C ALA A 73 -13.07 -20.42 21.15
N GLU A 74 -14.06 -20.86 21.94
CA GLU A 74 -15.48 -20.79 21.54
C GLU A 74 -16.18 -19.48 21.94
N LEU A 75 -15.48 -18.59 22.65
CA LEU A 75 -15.98 -17.30 23.15
C LEU A 75 -14.97 -16.17 22.95
N ARG A 76 -14.23 -16.26 21.85
CA ARG A 76 -13.20 -15.27 21.53
C ARG A 76 -13.76 -13.98 20.96
N GLY A 77 -15.06 -13.89 20.67
CA GLY A 77 -15.59 -12.85 19.78
C GLY A 77 -15.37 -13.23 18.32
N VAL A 78 -15.48 -12.24 17.43
CA VAL A 78 -15.08 -12.36 16.03
C VAL A 78 -13.91 -11.44 15.74
N ASP A 79 -12.96 -11.95 14.98
CA ASP A 79 -11.83 -11.21 14.46
C ASP A 79 -11.73 -11.39 12.95
N GLN A 80 -11.03 -10.45 12.33
CA GLN A 80 -10.63 -10.54 10.93
C GLN A 80 -9.26 -9.89 10.77
N LEU A 81 -8.39 -10.55 10.03
CA LEU A 81 -7.01 -10.13 9.79
C LEU A 81 -6.75 -9.96 8.29
N TRP A 82 -5.86 -9.03 7.98
CA TRP A 82 -5.29 -8.85 6.66
C TRP A 82 -3.81 -9.27 6.69
N GLU A 83 -3.54 -10.55 6.39
CA GLU A 83 -2.22 -11.19 6.52
C GLU A 83 -1.38 -11.15 5.22
N THR A 84 -2.00 -10.88 4.06
CA THR A 84 -1.31 -10.88 2.76
C THR A 84 -1.50 -9.56 2.03
N ALA A 85 -0.49 -9.10 1.28
CA ALA A 85 -0.58 -7.89 0.46
C ALA A 85 -1.66 -7.96 -0.64
N ILE A 86 -2.19 -9.15 -0.97
CA ILE A 86 -3.21 -9.37 -1.99
C ILE A 86 -4.62 -9.05 -1.44
N HIS A 87 -5.40 -8.28 -2.20
CA HIS A 87 -6.80 -7.98 -1.90
C HIS A 87 -7.63 -9.26 -1.75
N ASN A 88 -8.21 -9.49 -0.56
CA ASN A 88 -8.83 -10.77 -0.23
C ASN A 88 -10.37 -10.80 -0.34
N ASP A 89 -11.01 -9.70 -0.73
CA ASP A 89 -12.47 -9.54 -0.87
C ASP A 89 -13.29 -10.09 0.31
N GLN A 90 -12.69 -10.19 1.50
CA GLN A 90 -13.32 -10.85 2.63
C GLN A 90 -14.49 -10.02 3.13
N THR A 91 -15.68 -10.63 3.12
CA THR A 91 -16.86 -10.06 3.78
C THR A 91 -16.68 -10.07 5.29
N ALA A 92 -17.29 -9.10 5.97
CA ALA A 92 -17.26 -9.01 7.42
C ALA A 92 -17.57 -10.34 8.14
N THR A 93 -16.76 -10.65 9.14
CA THR A 93 -17.04 -11.75 10.08
C THR A 93 -18.08 -11.27 11.08
N THR A 94 -19.18 -12.00 11.18
CA THR A 94 -20.25 -11.70 12.16
C THR A 94 -20.62 -12.93 12.95
N SER A 95 -20.92 -12.75 14.23
CA SER A 95 -21.45 -13.81 15.10
C SER A 95 -22.69 -13.30 15.84
N THR A 96 -23.61 -14.23 16.10
CA THR A 96 -24.70 -14.04 17.05
C THR A 96 -24.43 -14.96 18.24
N ILE A 97 -24.34 -14.39 19.43
CA ILE A 97 -23.96 -15.14 20.63
C ILE A 97 -25.11 -16.07 21.06
N ASP A 98 -24.85 -17.37 21.14
CA ASP A 98 -25.75 -18.35 21.76
C ASP A 98 -25.56 -18.35 23.28
N LEU A 99 -26.53 -17.77 23.98
CA LEU A 99 -26.50 -17.58 25.43
C LEU A 99 -26.52 -18.91 26.20
N GLN A 100 -27.00 -20.01 25.61
CA GLN A 100 -26.94 -21.34 26.24
C GLN A 100 -25.52 -21.93 26.27
N ALA A 101 -24.61 -21.45 25.42
CA ALA A 101 -23.21 -21.85 25.43
C ALA A 101 -22.42 -21.17 26.56
N LEU A 102 -22.85 -19.99 27.02
CA LEU A 102 -22.15 -19.19 28.03
C LEU A 102 -22.26 -19.74 29.47
N GLU A 103 -23.34 -20.47 29.79
CA GLU A 103 -23.60 -21.04 31.14
C GLU A 103 -22.60 -22.14 31.58
N LEU A 104 -21.64 -22.52 30.74
CA LEU A 104 -20.74 -23.67 30.95
C LEU A 104 -19.29 -23.29 31.30
N ILE A 105 -18.98 -22.00 31.46
CA ILE A 105 -17.62 -21.49 31.72
C ILE A 105 -17.39 -21.34 33.23
N TYR A 106 -16.22 -21.78 33.71
CA TYR A 106 -15.83 -21.64 35.11
C TYR A 106 -14.50 -20.88 35.26
N LEU A 107 -14.51 -19.87 36.12
CA LEU A 107 -13.32 -19.18 36.63
C LEU A 107 -12.73 -19.99 37.78
N ASN A 108 -11.45 -20.32 37.69
CA ASN A 108 -10.66 -20.95 38.74
C ASN A 108 -9.78 -19.90 39.43
N LEU A 109 -10.19 -19.54 40.65
CA LEU A 109 -9.47 -18.61 41.52
C LEU A 109 -8.62 -19.39 42.55
N GLY A 110 -8.03 -20.50 42.12
CA GLY A 110 -7.22 -21.39 42.96
C GLY A 110 -8.04 -22.45 43.70
N ALA A 111 -8.46 -22.17 44.95
CA ALA A 111 -9.24 -23.13 45.76
C ALA A 111 -10.74 -23.13 45.43
N ILE A 112 -11.19 -22.18 44.61
CA ILE A 112 -12.58 -21.89 44.31
C ILE A 112 -12.76 -21.93 42.78
N SER A 113 -13.81 -22.62 42.33
CA SER A 113 -14.25 -22.61 40.93
C SER A 113 -15.66 -22.02 40.89
N LEU A 114 -15.82 -20.86 40.24
CA LEU A 114 -17.08 -20.12 40.11
C LEU A 114 -17.57 -20.20 38.67
N PRO A 115 -18.88 -20.46 38.43
CA PRO A 115 -19.44 -20.25 37.11
C PRO A 115 -19.29 -18.78 36.72
N LEU A 116 -18.78 -18.48 35.53
CA LEU A 116 -18.64 -17.11 35.05
C LEU A 116 -20.01 -16.51 34.73
N VAL A 117 -20.89 -17.30 34.09
CA VAL A 117 -22.24 -16.89 33.68
C VAL A 117 -23.27 -17.90 34.21
N GLY A 118 -24.41 -17.42 34.72
CA GLY A 118 -25.55 -18.25 35.15
C GLY A 118 -25.95 -18.09 36.63
N GLU A 119 -26.94 -18.85 37.09
CA GLU A 119 -27.48 -18.78 38.46
C GLU A 119 -26.37 -19.07 39.50
N GLY A 120 -26.02 -18.06 40.32
CA GLY A 120 -24.93 -18.13 41.30
C GLY A 120 -23.52 -17.93 40.72
N GLY A 121 -23.40 -17.53 39.46
CA GLY A 121 -22.15 -17.11 38.83
C GLY A 121 -21.79 -15.65 39.04
N LEU A 122 -20.70 -15.20 38.43
CA LEU A 122 -20.27 -13.79 38.49
C LEU A 122 -21.22 -12.87 37.71
N LEU A 123 -21.63 -13.30 36.52
CA LEU A 123 -22.57 -12.62 35.64
C LEU A 123 -23.90 -13.41 35.59
N GLU A 124 -24.97 -12.83 36.14
CA GLU A 124 -26.31 -13.38 36.03
C GLU A 124 -27.07 -12.65 34.92
N LEU A 125 -27.13 -13.28 33.73
CA LEU A 125 -27.86 -12.77 32.58
C LEU A 125 -29.32 -13.21 32.67
N VAL A 126 -30.21 -12.31 33.15
CA VAL A 126 -31.65 -12.60 33.24
C VAL A 126 -32.34 -12.29 31.92
N LEU A 127 -32.54 -13.31 31.09
CA LEU A 127 -33.22 -13.16 29.80
C LEU A 127 -34.67 -13.63 29.90
N ASN A 128 -35.61 -12.71 29.74
CA ASN A 128 -36.98 -13.06 29.38
C ASN A 128 -37.10 -13.07 27.85
N ASP A 129 -38.11 -13.75 27.30
CA ASP A 129 -38.45 -13.88 25.85
C ASP A 129 -38.61 -12.54 25.05
N ALA A 130 -38.25 -11.39 25.62
CA ALA A 130 -38.20 -10.12 24.94
C ALA A 130 -36.96 -10.06 24.04
N SER A 131 -37.20 -9.94 22.74
CA SER A 131 -36.25 -9.62 21.68
C SER A 131 -35.61 -8.24 21.91
N VAL A 132 -34.73 -8.13 22.91
CA VAL A 132 -33.70 -7.10 22.93
C VAL A 132 -32.81 -7.36 21.71
N GLY A 133 -32.40 -6.33 20.98
CA GLY A 133 -31.66 -6.45 19.72
C GLY A 133 -30.60 -7.55 19.79
N VAL A 134 -30.56 -8.41 18.77
CA VAL A 134 -29.65 -9.56 18.72
C VAL A 134 -28.24 -9.06 19.06
N LEU A 135 -27.67 -9.53 20.16
CA LEU A 135 -26.29 -9.24 20.52
C LEU A 135 -25.41 -9.78 19.40
N ARG A 136 -24.64 -8.87 18.81
CA ARG A 136 -23.86 -9.12 17.62
C ARG A 136 -22.41 -8.75 17.87
N GLU A 137 -21.57 -9.52 17.22
CA GLU A 137 -20.14 -9.31 17.14
C GLU A 137 -19.82 -9.12 15.66
N TYR A 138 -19.01 -8.12 15.35
CA TYR A 138 -18.69 -7.71 14.00
C TYR A 138 -17.21 -7.35 13.90
N ALA A 139 -16.54 -7.90 12.89
CA ALA A 139 -15.18 -7.56 12.50
C ALA A 139 -15.12 -7.46 10.98
N HIS A 140 -14.55 -6.37 10.47
CA HIS A 140 -14.37 -6.13 9.05
C HIS A 140 -13.04 -5.42 8.75
N THR A 141 -12.16 -6.10 8.02
CA THR A 141 -10.91 -5.54 7.48
C THR A 141 -10.93 -5.64 5.95
N PRO A 142 -11.55 -4.68 5.25
CA PRO A 142 -11.67 -4.74 3.78
C PRO A 142 -10.36 -4.44 3.04
N SER A 143 -9.34 -3.90 3.72
CA SER A 143 -8.03 -3.57 3.15
C SER A 143 -6.98 -3.47 4.26
N ALA A 144 -5.70 -3.37 3.90
CA ALA A 144 -4.61 -3.11 4.84
C ALA A 144 -4.76 -1.75 5.57
N THR A 145 -5.50 -0.79 5.02
CA THR A 145 -5.67 0.58 5.55
C THR A 145 -7.03 0.84 6.19
N ALA A 146 -7.93 -0.15 6.22
CA ALA A 146 -9.23 0.00 6.86
C ALA A 146 -9.56 -1.19 7.77
N ALA A 147 -10.06 -0.86 8.96
CA ALA A 147 -10.53 -1.83 9.93
C ALA A 147 -11.75 -1.30 10.69
N HIS A 148 -12.72 -2.19 10.96
CA HIS A 148 -13.94 -1.87 11.71
C HIS A 148 -14.30 -3.03 12.63
N GLY A 149 -14.24 -2.80 13.93
CA GLY A 149 -14.62 -3.75 14.97
C GLY A 149 -15.81 -3.22 15.78
N ALA A 150 -16.75 -4.11 16.13
CA ALA A 150 -17.93 -3.72 16.88
C ALA A 150 -18.54 -4.89 17.66
N ALA A 151 -19.09 -4.59 18.85
CA ALA A 151 -19.78 -5.57 19.68
C ALA A 151 -20.96 -4.95 20.45
N GLY A 152 -22.02 -5.73 20.66
CA GLY A 152 -23.20 -5.34 21.46
C GLY A 152 -24.48 -5.24 20.63
N VAL A 153 -25.24 -4.16 20.82
CA VAL A 153 -26.45 -3.84 20.03
C VAL A 153 -26.01 -3.06 18.79
N VAL A 154 -25.55 -3.80 17.80
CA VAL A 154 -24.95 -3.26 16.57
C VAL A 154 -25.71 -3.72 15.33
N SER A 155 -25.76 -2.85 14.33
CA SER A 155 -26.39 -3.09 13.04
C SER A 155 -25.69 -4.20 12.25
N ASP A 156 -26.30 -4.66 11.15
CA ASP A 156 -25.64 -5.58 10.20
C ASP A 156 -24.36 -4.98 9.57
N SER A 157 -24.20 -3.64 9.66
CA SER A 157 -23.02 -2.91 9.17
C SER A 157 -22.06 -2.50 10.29
N GLY A 158 -22.16 -3.08 11.49
CA GLY A 158 -21.25 -2.81 12.62
C GLY A 158 -21.49 -1.49 13.37
N GLY A 159 -22.35 -0.59 12.87
CA GLY A 159 -22.69 0.66 13.54
C GLY A 159 -23.51 0.47 14.83
N LEU A 160 -23.35 1.37 15.82
CA LEU A 160 -24.12 1.40 17.07
C LEU A 160 -25.62 1.67 16.80
N GLU A 161 -26.50 0.74 17.15
CA GLU A 161 -27.96 0.91 17.04
C GLU A 161 -28.58 1.37 18.36
N ILE A 162 -28.92 2.66 18.43
CA ILE A 162 -29.70 3.23 19.53
C ILE A 162 -31.18 2.88 19.33
N THR A 163 -31.53 1.61 19.46
CA THR A 163 -32.92 1.29 19.79
C THR A 163 -33.08 1.51 21.29
N GLN A 164 -34.14 2.23 21.68
CA GLN A 164 -34.46 2.51 23.09
C GLN A 164 -34.19 1.27 23.95
N PRO A 165 -33.66 1.41 25.18
CA PRO A 165 -33.44 0.27 26.07
C PRO A 165 -34.69 -0.60 26.02
N GLY A 166 -34.56 -1.77 25.39
CA GLY A 166 -35.68 -2.68 25.24
C GLY A 166 -36.22 -2.97 26.63
N SER A 167 -37.50 -3.28 26.74
CA SER A 167 -38.15 -3.68 27.99
C SER A 167 -37.61 -5.01 28.59
N GLY A 168 -36.37 -5.38 28.27
CA GLY A 168 -35.61 -6.45 28.88
C GLY A 168 -35.07 -6.03 30.24
N LYS A 169 -34.73 -7.01 31.07
CA LYS A 169 -34.11 -6.76 32.36
C LYS A 169 -32.62 -6.48 32.17
N ASN A 170 -32.05 -5.70 33.09
CA ASN A 170 -30.62 -5.48 33.17
C ASN A 170 -29.88 -6.80 33.48
N ALA A 171 -28.65 -6.92 32.99
CA ALA A 171 -27.72 -7.97 33.41
C ALA A 171 -27.26 -7.68 34.84
N SER A 172 -27.16 -8.70 35.70
CA SER A 172 -26.80 -8.51 37.11
C SER A 172 -25.42 -9.06 37.42
N ILE A 173 -24.57 -8.26 38.04
CA ILE A 173 -23.26 -8.66 38.57
C ILE A 173 -23.36 -8.77 40.08
N ASN A 174 -23.12 -9.94 40.65
CA ASN A 174 -23.25 -10.16 42.09
C ASN A 174 -22.03 -9.59 42.84
N LEU A 175 -22.22 -8.46 43.53
CA LEU A 175 -21.15 -7.75 44.25
C LEU A 175 -20.69 -8.51 45.49
N LEU A 176 -21.55 -9.31 46.12
CA LEU A 176 -21.17 -10.13 47.26
C LEU A 176 -20.31 -11.34 46.84
N SER A 177 -20.57 -11.91 45.66
CA SER A 177 -19.71 -12.93 45.03
C SER A 177 -18.36 -12.35 44.65
N LEU A 178 -18.36 -11.16 44.01
CA LEU A 178 -17.15 -10.44 43.60
C LEU A 178 -16.22 -10.12 44.78
N LEU A 179 -16.77 -9.97 45.99
CA LEU A 179 -16.00 -9.67 47.20
C LEU A 179 -15.59 -10.89 48.03
N ASP A 180 -15.96 -12.11 47.62
CA ASP A 180 -15.91 -13.32 48.47
C ASP A 180 -16.60 -13.12 49.85
N LEU A 181 -17.65 -12.28 49.88
CA LEU A 181 -18.37 -11.96 51.11
C LEU A 181 -19.58 -12.86 51.35
N GLN A 182 -19.99 -13.65 50.35
CA GLN A 182 -21.07 -14.63 50.49
C GLN A 182 -20.73 -15.68 51.57
N GLY A 183 -21.48 -15.66 52.68
CA GLY A 183 -21.25 -16.55 53.81
C GLY A 183 -20.06 -16.18 54.72
N SER A 184 -19.39 -15.04 54.46
CA SER A 184 -18.40 -14.48 55.37
C SER A 184 -19.09 -13.91 56.62
N ASN A 185 -18.49 -14.05 57.80
CA ASN A 185 -18.99 -13.39 59.02
C ASN A 185 -18.80 -11.85 58.99
N LEU A 186 -18.27 -11.29 57.90
CA LEU A 186 -17.96 -9.87 57.77
C LEU A 186 -19.22 -9.04 57.46
N ILE A 187 -20.11 -9.54 56.60
CA ILE A 187 -21.42 -8.95 56.33
C ILE A 187 -22.53 -9.94 56.72
N PRO A 188 -23.22 -9.73 57.86
CA PRO A 188 -24.37 -10.54 58.23
C PRO A 188 -25.52 -10.41 57.21
N GLU A 189 -26.11 -11.54 56.79
CA GLU A 189 -27.33 -11.59 55.94
C GLU A 189 -28.51 -10.81 56.54
N SER A 190 -28.51 -10.58 57.85
CA SER A 190 -29.51 -9.75 58.53
C SER A 190 -29.38 -8.25 58.26
N ILE A 191 -28.24 -7.80 57.70
CA ILE A 191 -27.96 -6.40 57.35
C ILE A 191 -28.11 -6.21 55.84
N ILE A 192 -27.37 -6.99 55.04
CA ILE A 192 -27.48 -7.04 53.57
C ILE A 192 -27.54 -8.52 53.16
N SER A 193 -28.61 -8.92 52.47
CA SER A 193 -28.81 -10.28 51.96
C SER A 193 -28.37 -10.44 50.52
N ALA A 194 -28.45 -9.38 49.71
CA ALA A 194 -27.99 -9.37 48.32
C ALA A 194 -27.48 -7.98 47.93
N ALA A 195 -26.50 -7.94 47.04
CA ALA A 195 -26.05 -6.70 46.40
C ALA A 195 -25.61 -7.01 44.98
N ALA A 196 -26.13 -6.24 44.01
CA ALA A 196 -25.88 -6.43 42.60
C ALA A 196 -25.64 -5.10 41.88
N LEU A 197 -24.73 -5.10 40.89
CA LEU A 197 -24.64 -4.08 39.86
C LEU A 197 -25.46 -4.55 38.66
N GLU A 198 -26.57 -3.87 38.40
CA GLU A 198 -27.42 -4.10 37.25
C GLU A 198 -27.00 -3.20 36.09
N LEU A 199 -26.66 -3.80 34.94
CA LEU A 199 -26.20 -3.13 33.73
C LEU A 199 -27.21 -3.29 32.60
N GLY A 200 -27.52 -2.18 31.94
CA GLY A 200 -28.26 -2.19 30.68
C GLY A 200 -27.40 -2.73 29.53
N ALA A 201 -27.92 -2.62 28.30
CA ALA A 201 -27.16 -2.99 27.11
C ALA A 201 -25.83 -2.22 27.01
N VAL A 202 -24.74 -2.95 26.77
CA VAL A 202 -23.39 -2.41 26.54
C VAL A 202 -22.98 -2.63 25.10
N SER A 203 -22.27 -1.66 24.50
CA SER A 203 -21.78 -1.76 23.13
C SER A 203 -20.53 -0.93 22.92
N ALA A 204 -19.65 -1.37 22.05
CA ALA A 204 -18.47 -0.61 21.64
C ALA A 204 -18.19 -0.78 20.15
N VAL A 205 -17.60 0.25 19.56
CA VAL A 205 -17.19 0.30 18.16
C VAL A 205 -15.84 0.99 18.08
N ALA A 206 -14.94 0.41 17.29
CA ALA A 206 -13.70 1.03 16.86
C ALA A 206 -13.60 0.94 15.34
N THR A 207 -13.06 1.98 14.72
CA THR A 207 -12.91 2.06 13.27
C THR A 207 -11.65 2.83 12.94
N LYS A 208 -10.78 2.24 12.13
CA LYS A 208 -9.72 2.97 11.42
C LYS A 208 -10.15 3.07 9.96
N PRO A 209 -10.65 4.23 9.51
CA PRO A 209 -11.07 4.40 8.12
C PRO A 209 -9.84 4.44 7.20
N ASN A 210 -10.02 4.07 5.93
CA ASN A 210 -8.99 4.32 4.93
C ASN A 210 -8.89 5.85 4.68
N SER A 211 -7.93 6.49 5.34
CA SER A 211 -7.63 7.92 5.21
C SER A 211 -6.18 8.18 5.59
N SER A 212 -5.43 8.82 4.69
CA SER A 212 -4.03 9.18 4.90
C SER A 212 -3.84 10.43 5.78
N GLU A 213 -4.84 11.32 5.88
CA GLU A 213 -4.76 12.57 6.65
C GLU A 213 -5.55 12.54 7.98
N PRO A 214 -4.91 12.84 9.13
CA PRO A 214 -5.59 13.11 10.39
C PRO A 214 -6.00 14.60 10.55
N PRO A 215 -7.09 14.93 11.26
CA PRO A 215 -8.01 14.00 11.90
C PRO A 215 -9.04 13.44 10.91
N VAL A 216 -9.33 12.15 11.04
CA VAL A 216 -10.33 11.48 10.22
C VAL A 216 -11.76 11.93 10.60
N SER A 217 -12.66 11.95 9.62
CA SER A 217 -14.07 12.27 9.85
C SER A 217 -14.81 11.06 10.41
N CYS A 218 -15.20 11.12 11.69
CA CYS A 218 -15.97 10.06 12.34
C CYS A 218 -17.48 10.19 12.13
N ASP A 219 -18.19 9.05 12.17
CA ASP A 219 -19.65 9.01 12.17
C ASP A 219 -20.25 9.72 13.39
N ALA A 220 -21.51 10.16 13.31
CA ALA A 220 -22.16 11.01 14.32
C ALA A 220 -22.18 10.45 15.76
N ASN A 221 -22.01 9.14 15.95
CA ASN A 221 -22.00 8.47 17.25
C ASN A 221 -20.59 8.03 17.70
N LEU A 222 -19.55 8.38 16.94
CA LEU A 222 -18.16 8.06 17.22
C LEU A 222 -17.36 9.35 17.41
N THR A 223 -16.26 9.25 18.14
CA THR A 223 -15.31 10.33 18.38
C THR A 223 -13.95 9.95 17.85
N SER A 224 -13.24 10.93 17.30
CA SER A 224 -11.84 10.75 16.92
C SER A 224 -11.01 10.49 18.17
N PHE A 225 -10.13 9.49 18.09
CA PHE A 225 -9.20 9.10 19.14
C PHE A 225 -8.21 10.23 19.40
N ASP A 226 -8.00 10.54 20.68
CA ASP A 226 -7.07 11.55 21.15
C ASP A 226 -6.04 10.89 22.05
N TYR A 227 -4.83 10.72 21.52
CA TYR A 227 -3.70 10.09 22.19
C TYR A 227 -3.38 10.76 23.52
N ASN A 228 -3.55 12.08 23.63
CA ASN A 228 -3.19 12.85 24.82
C ASN A 228 -4.13 12.62 26.01
N ARG A 229 -5.26 11.93 25.79
CA ARG A 229 -6.22 11.57 26.83
C ARG A 229 -5.90 10.23 27.50
N LEU A 230 -5.00 9.44 26.93
CA LEU A 230 -4.54 8.19 27.55
C LEU A 230 -3.40 8.44 28.55
N GLY A 231 -3.43 7.70 29.65
CA GLY A 231 -2.33 7.65 30.60
C GLY A 231 -1.22 6.72 30.11
N THR A 232 0.00 6.89 30.61
CA THR A 232 1.14 6.01 30.24
C THR A 232 0.95 4.55 30.64
N ALA A 233 -0.03 4.24 31.50
CA ALA A 233 -0.39 2.87 31.88
C ALA A 233 -1.27 2.17 30.84
N ASP A 234 -1.86 2.93 29.91
CA ASP A 234 -2.74 2.45 28.85
C ASP A 234 -2.04 2.42 27.47
N LEU A 235 -0.74 2.73 27.47
CA LEU A 235 0.14 2.76 26.30
C LEU A 235 1.23 1.68 26.48
N ALA A 236 1.34 0.77 25.53
CA ALA A 236 2.37 -0.27 25.51
C ALA A 236 3.14 -0.21 24.19
N GLY A 237 4.45 0.06 24.26
CA GLY A 237 5.32 0.21 23.07
C GLY A 237 6.08 1.52 23.02
N ASP A 238 6.65 1.85 21.85
CA ASP A 238 7.32 3.10 21.55
C ASP A 238 6.30 4.23 21.40
N LEU A 239 6.38 5.20 22.31
CA LEU A 239 5.46 6.33 22.38
C LEU A 239 5.45 7.20 21.11
N THR A 240 6.52 7.20 20.32
CA THR A 240 6.56 7.94 19.05
C THR A 240 5.71 7.29 17.98
N VAL A 241 5.76 5.95 17.89
CA VAL A 241 4.92 5.15 16.99
C VAL A 241 3.45 5.28 17.38
N LEU A 242 3.16 5.13 18.67
CA LEU A 242 1.79 5.23 19.19
C LEU A 242 1.17 6.63 18.98
N ALA A 243 1.97 7.69 19.01
CA ALA A 243 1.49 9.05 18.79
C ALA A 243 1.07 9.31 17.34
N GLU A 244 1.52 8.50 16.36
CA GLU A 244 1.13 8.64 14.95
C GLU A 244 -0.35 8.30 14.71
N GLU A 245 -0.96 7.53 15.61
CA GLU A 245 -2.38 7.14 15.57
C GLU A 245 -3.34 8.25 16.03
N ASP A 246 -2.81 9.34 16.58
CA ASP A 246 -3.61 10.47 17.04
C ASP A 246 -4.48 11.04 15.90
N GLY A 247 -5.78 11.12 16.14
CA GLY A 247 -6.74 11.58 15.14
C GLY A 247 -7.01 10.62 13.98
N ARG A 248 -6.41 9.42 13.93
CA ARG A 248 -6.60 8.45 12.83
C ARG A 248 -7.67 7.40 13.08
N ILE A 249 -8.09 7.25 14.33
CA ILE A 249 -9.02 6.20 14.76
C ILE A 249 -10.32 6.86 15.22
N CYS A 250 -11.45 6.25 14.91
CA CYS A 250 -12.77 6.59 15.44
C CYS A 250 -13.19 5.53 16.44
N SER A 251 -13.66 5.95 17.61
CA SER A 251 -14.15 5.05 18.65
C SER A 251 -15.44 5.54 19.27
N GLY A 252 -16.24 4.62 19.77
CA GLY A 252 -17.48 4.94 20.48
C GLY A 252 -17.92 3.78 21.35
N TYR A 253 -18.68 4.10 22.39
CA TYR A 253 -19.22 3.11 23.29
C TYR A 253 -20.57 3.58 23.84
N GLN A 254 -21.35 2.63 24.36
CA GLN A 254 -22.64 2.90 24.96
C GLN A 254 -22.91 1.98 26.14
N ILE A 255 -23.45 2.56 27.22
CA ILE A 255 -24.02 1.84 28.36
C ILE A 255 -25.43 2.40 28.56
N ALA A 256 -26.45 1.55 28.36
CA ALA A 256 -27.84 2.00 28.41
C ALA A 256 -28.28 2.44 29.82
N ASP A 257 -27.82 1.71 30.84
CA ASP A 257 -28.16 1.92 32.24
C ASP A 257 -27.12 1.27 33.17
N ALA A 258 -26.96 1.79 34.39
CA ALA A 258 -26.18 1.14 35.44
C ALA A 258 -26.76 1.50 36.83
N GLN A 259 -27.21 0.49 37.57
CA GLN A 259 -27.85 0.66 38.87
C GLN A 259 -27.24 -0.29 39.89
N VAL A 260 -27.09 0.14 41.13
CA VAL A 260 -26.77 -0.77 42.23
C VAL A 260 -28.02 -1.08 43.02
N VAL A 261 -28.35 -2.35 43.14
CA VAL A 261 -29.49 -2.83 43.93
C VAL A 261 -28.95 -3.56 45.15
N VAL A 262 -29.31 -3.06 46.34
CA VAL A 262 -28.91 -3.63 47.63
C VAL A 262 -30.15 -4.04 48.40
N ASP A 263 -30.30 -5.33 48.65
CA ASP A 263 -31.34 -5.86 49.54
C ASP A 263 -30.85 -5.79 50.98
N ALA A 264 -31.43 -4.87 51.76
CA ALA A 264 -31.06 -4.61 53.15
C ALA A 264 -32.24 -4.92 54.10
N PRO A 265 -32.39 -6.16 54.59
CA PRO A 265 -33.49 -6.56 55.46
C PRO A 265 -33.63 -5.71 56.72
N VAL A 266 -32.53 -5.16 57.22
CA VAL A 266 -32.50 -4.24 58.36
C VAL A 266 -33.34 -2.98 58.09
N VAL A 267 -33.41 -2.50 56.85
CA VAL A 267 -34.28 -1.38 56.41
C VAL A 267 -35.74 -1.83 56.40
N GLY A 268 -36.07 -3.04 55.97
CA GLY A 268 -37.43 -3.58 56.04
C GLY A 268 -37.96 -3.67 57.48
N THR A 269 -37.09 -3.92 58.47
CA THR A 269 -37.48 -3.90 59.90
C THR A 269 -37.69 -2.49 60.46
N LEU A 270 -37.22 -1.45 59.75
CA LEU A 270 -37.33 -0.05 60.18
C LEU A 270 -38.79 0.35 60.43
N VAL A 271 -39.70 -0.02 59.53
CA VAL A 271 -41.12 0.37 59.63
C VAL A 271 -41.77 -0.23 60.88
N THR A 272 -41.50 -1.50 61.18
CA THR A 272 -42.05 -2.15 62.39
C THR A 272 -41.50 -1.52 63.67
N THR A 273 -40.22 -1.15 63.67
CA THR A 273 -39.56 -0.49 64.80
C THR A 273 -40.06 0.94 64.98
N LEU A 274 -40.15 1.71 63.89
CA LEU A 274 -40.75 3.05 63.86
C LEU A 274 -42.18 3.00 64.38
N GLN A 275 -43.00 2.05 63.94
CA GLN A 275 -44.38 1.89 64.41
C GLN A 275 -44.43 1.60 65.91
N GLY A 276 -43.63 0.66 66.40
CA GLY A 276 -43.58 0.31 67.82
C GLY A 276 -43.19 1.51 68.69
N THR A 277 -42.12 2.20 68.31
CA THR A 277 -41.63 3.39 69.01
C THR A 277 -42.64 4.54 68.92
N LEU A 278 -43.20 4.79 67.75
CA LEU A 278 -44.20 5.84 67.55
C LEU A 278 -45.47 5.57 68.36
N ASN A 279 -45.96 4.33 68.44
CA ASN A 279 -47.10 3.97 69.28
C ASN A 279 -46.83 4.21 70.77
N ILE A 280 -45.64 3.87 71.25
CA ILE A 280 -45.22 4.13 72.65
C ILE A 280 -45.18 5.63 72.91
N LEU A 281 -44.54 6.39 72.02
CA LEU A 281 -44.37 7.83 72.18
C LEU A 281 -45.70 8.58 72.03
N LEU A 282 -46.53 8.25 71.03
CA LEU A 282 -47.88 8.81 70.87
C LEU A 282 -48.80 8.43 72.04
N GLY A 283 -48.67 7.23 72.62
CA GLY A 283 -49.35 6.88 73.87
C GLY A 283 -48.92 7.77 75.04
N GLY A 284 -47.65 8.20 75.07
CA GLY A 284 -47.16 9.22 75.99
C GLY A 284 -47.74 10.61 75.73
N VAL A 285 -47.90 10.99 74.46
CA VAL A 285 -48.59 12.23 74.03
C VAL A 285 -50.04 12.22 74.49
N ASP A 286 -50.76 11.12 74.28
CA ASP A 286 -52.15 10.94 74.70
C ASP A 286 -52.30 11.11 76.22
N ASN A 287 -51.44 10.43 77.00
CA ASN A 287 -51.42 10.58 78.46
C ASN A 287 -51.12 12.04 78.91
N THR A 288 -50.19 12.70 78.24
CA THR A 288 -49.81 14.09 78.55
C THR A 288 -50.94 15.05 78.20
N LEU A 289 -51.57 14.87 77.04
CA LEU A 289 -52.67 15.70 76.56
C LEU A 289 -53.92 15.51 77.42
N ASN A 290 -54.26 14.26 77.77
CA ASN A 290 -55.35 13.97 78.72
C ASN A 290 -55.04 14.52 80.14
N GLY A 291 -53.77 14.56 80.56
CA GLY A 291 -53.34 15.19 81.81
C GLY A 291 -53.45 16.73 81.80
N VAL A 292 -53.04 17.36 80.70
CA VAL A 292 -53.13 18.82 80.50
C VAL A 292 -54.59 19.26 80.38
N LEU A 293 -55.42 18.52 79.64
CA LEU A 293 -56.82 18.86 79.42
C LEU A 293 -57.75 18.39 80.55
N GLY A 294 -57.26 17.50 81.41
CA GLY A 294 -57.96 17.00 82.58
C GLY A 294 -58.14 18.03 83.71
N SER A 295 -58.74 17.57 84.80
CA SER A 295 -59.28 18.45 85.85
C SER A 295 -58.29 19.36 86.57
N THR A 296 -56.99 19.07 86.46
CA THR A 296 -55.88 19.76 87.14
C THR A 296 -55.12 20.76 86.26
N GLY A 297 -55.29 20.76 84.94
CA GLY A 297 -54.52 21.60 84.00
C GLY A 297 -55.33 22.74 83.38
N LEU A 298 -55.96 22.47 82.24
CA LEU A 298 -56.70 23.42 81.42
C LEU A 298 -57.83 24.09 82.19
N ILE A 299 -58.57 23.35 83.01
CA ILE A 299 -59.69 23.89 83.80
C ILE A 299 -59.21 24.92 84.81
N ALA A 300 -58.03 24.71 85.42
CA ALA A 300 -57.42 25.68 86.31
C ALA A 300 -57.00 26.94 85.55
N SER A 301 -56.48 26.79 84.33
CA SER A 301 -56.04 27.90 83.47
C SER A 301 -57.22 28.72 82.93
N LEU A 302 -58.29 28.07 82.47
CA LEU A 302 -59.51 28.72 81.99
C LEU A 302 -60.26 29.47 83.10
N ARG A 303 -60.21 28.97 84.34
CA ARG A 303 -60.79 29.65 85.52
C ARG A 303 -60.09 30.98 85.85
N ASN A 304 -58.84 31.17 85.42
CA ASN A 304 -58.05 32.37 85.65
C ASN A 304 -58.22 33.44 84.55
N LEU A 305 -58.98 33.17 83.48
CA LEU A 305 -59.23 34.14 82.41
C LEU A 305 -60.29 35.18 82.85
N PRO A 306 -60.03 36.50 82.67
CA PRO A 306 -60.84 37.57 83.26
C PRO A 306 -62.29 37.66 82.75
N LEU A 307 -62.58 37.16 81.53
CA LEU A 307 -63.94 37.09 80.98
C LEU A 307 -64.67 35.77 81.28
N LEU A 308 -63.94 34.67 81.48
CA LEU A 308 -64.51 33.33 81.58
C LEU A 308 -64.61 32.84 83.04
N GLY A 309 -63.73 33.31 83.94
CA GLY A 309 -63.70 32.91 85.35
C GLY A 309 -65.05 33.00 86.08
N PRO A 310 -65.82 34.10 85.96
CA PRO A 310 -67.12 34.23 86.63
C PRO A 310 -68.21 33.28 86.09
N VAL A 311 -68.19 32.98 84.79
CA VAL A 311 -69.18 32.11 84.12
C VAL A 311 -68.82 30.63 84.30
N LEU A 312 -67.53 30.30 84.25
CA LEU A 312 -67.00 28.95 84.50
C LEU A 312 -67.05 28.57 85.98
N GLY A 313 -67.06 29.54 86.91
CA GLY A 313 -67.23 29.29 88.35
C GLY A 313 -68.59 28.69 88.74
N LEU A 314 -69.58 28.73 87.85
CA LEU A 314 -70.89 28.08 87.99
C LEU A 314 -70.90 26.64 87.43
N LEU A 315 -69.85 26.22 86.72
CA LEU A 315 -69.72 24.87 86.16
C LEU A 315 -69.05 23.96 87.20
N GLY A 316 -69.63 22.77 87.40
CA GLY A 316 -69.19 21.82 88.42
C GLY A 316 -67.93 21.05 88.01
N LYS A 317 -67.87 20.59 86.75
CA LYS A 317 -66.77 19.80 86.20
C LYS A 317 -66.67 20.02 84.69
N VAL A 318 -65.46 20.12 84.14
CA VAL A 318 -65.18 19.98 82.71
C VAL A 318 -64.25 18.79 82.58
N GLU A 319 -64.40 17.95 81.58
CA GLU A 319 -63.46 16.88 81.26
C GLU A 319 -63.30 16.87 79.76
N ALA A 320 -62.07 16.87 79.27
CA ALA A 320 -61.82 16.64 77.86
C ALA A 320 -61.10 15.30 77.73
N ASN A 321 -61.57 14.49 76.79
CA ASN A 321 -60.95 13.26 76.40
C ASN A 321 -60.43 13.42 74.97
N VAL A 322 -59.17 13.07 74.77
CA VAL A 322 -58.56 13.06 73.45
C VAL A 322 -58.31 11.62 73.03
N SER A 323 -58.56 11.33 71.76
CA SER A 323 -58.26 10.03 71.18
C SER A 323 -57.42 10.21 69.92
N LEU A 324 -56.14 9.83 70.02
CA LEU A 324 -55.21 9.89 68.90
C LEU A 324 -55.49 8.75 67.89
N PRO A 325 -55.52 9.04 66.59
CA PRO A 325 -55.61 8.01 65.56
C PRO A 325 -54.24 7.35 65.35
N THR A 326 -54.01 6.16 65.91
CA THR A 326 -52.71 5.46 65.85
C THR A 326 -52.63 4.36 64.78
N THR A 327 -53.73 4.01 64.11
CA THR A 327 -53.83 2.80 63.26
C THR A 327 -53.42 2.99 61.79
N ASP A 328 -53.40 4.22 61.25
CA ASP A 328 -53.21 4.50 59.81
C ASP A 328 -51.77 4.89 59.40
N ILE A 329 -50.85 5.00 60.37
CA ILE A 329 -49.50 5.54 60.15
C ILE A 329 -48.61 4.58 59.37
N THR A 330 -48.75 3.27 59.55
CA THR A 330 -47.93 2.26 58.87
C THR A 330 -48.23 2.14 57.38
N GLN A 331 -49.50 2.16 56.98
CA GLN A 331 -49.86 2.12 55.56
C GLN A 331 -49.37 3.38 54.83
N ALA A 332 -49.42 4.54 55.48
CA ALA A 332 -48.91 5.78 54.90
C ALA A 332 -47.37 5.82 54.81
N LEU A 333 -46.65 5.14 55.71
CA LEU A 333 -45.20 5.00 55.64
C LEU A 333 -44.75 4.04 54.53
N LEU A 334 -45.51 2.97 54.29
CA LEU A 334 -45.25 1.91 53.30
C LEU A 334 -45.80 2.21 51.89
N ALA A 335 -46.34 3.41 51.64
CA ALA A 335 -47.09 3.69 50.41
C ALA A 335 -46.22 3.66 49.15
N ASP A 336 -45.14 4.44 49.13
CA ASP A 336 -44.21 4.58 47.99
C ASP A 336 -42.75 4.47 48.49
N PRO A 337 -41.75 4.12 47.65
CA PRO A 337 -40.35 4.26 48.02
C PRO A 337 -39.97 5.70 48.44
N LEU A 338 -38.90 5.85 49.22
CA LEU A 338 -38.29 7.16 49.49
C LEU A 338 -37.30 7.43 48.35
N GLU A 339 -37.52 8.49 47.58
CA GLU A 339 -36.64 8.86 46.47
C GLU A 339 -36.03 10.24 46.74
N ASP A 340 -34.72 10.39 46.56
CA ASP A 340 -34.07 11.67 46.79
C ASP A 340 -34.42 12.67 45.69
N SER A 341 -34.17 13.95 45.94
CA SER A 341 -34.52 15.00 44.97
C SER A 341 -33.79 14.92 43.62
N THR A 342 -32.66 14.21 43.54
CA THR A 342 -31.87 14.01 42.32
C THR A 342 -32.18 12.70 41.59
N GLY A 343 -32.86 11.76 42.25
CA GLY A 343 -33.13 10.42 41.71
C GLY A 343 -31.92 9.47 41.78
N LEU A 344 -30.86 9.85 42.49
CA LEU A 344 -29.65 9.03 42.68
C LEU A 344 -29.91 7.81 43.58
N VAL A 345 -30.76 7.93 44.60
CA VAL A 345 -31.04 6.89 45.58
C VAL A 345 -32.54 6.75 45.81
N SER A 346 -33.02 5.51 45.80
CA SER A 346 -34.36 5.14 46.21
C SER A 346 -34.31 4.07 47.31
N ILE A 347 -35.13 4.20 48.36
CA ILE A 347 -35.22 3.26 49.48
C ILE A 347 -36.65 2.78 49.61
N ASP A 348 -36.91 1.52 49.31
CA ASP A 348 -38.20 0.88 49.59
C ASP A 348 -38.22 0.33 51.01
N LEU A 349 -38.98 0.99 51.88
CA LEU A 349 -39.13 0.59 53.28
C LEU A 349 -39.94 -0.69 53.48
N SER A 350 -40.68 -1.14 52.47
CA SER A 350 -41.52 -2.34 52.52
C SER A 350 -40.74 -3.61 52.23
N THR A 351 -39.81 -3.55 51.27
CA THR A 351 -38.93 -4.65 50.87
C THR A 351 -37.58 -4.58 51.59
N GLY A 352 -37.10 -3.38 51.93
CA GLY A 352 -35.74 -3.15 52.42
C GLY A 352 -34.73 -2.90 51.30
N GLU A 353 -35.19 -2.71 50.06
CA GLU A 353 -34.33 -2.47 48.90
C GLU A 353 -33.80 -1.03 48.88
N VAL A 354 -32.50 -0.89 48.61
CA VAL A 354 -31.82 0.39 48.34
C VAL A 354 -31.31 0.33 46.91
N LEU A 355 -31.86 1.18 46.05
CA LEU A 355 -31.47 1.33 44.65
C LEU A 355 -30.62 2.60 44.50
N VAL A 356 -29.50 2.49 43.79
CA VAL A 356 -28.62 3.61 43.45
C VAL A 356 -28.50 3.71 41.93
N ASP A 357 -28.98 4.80 41.33
CA ASP A 357 -28.88 5.05 39.88
C ASP A 357 -27.54 5.74 39.57
N LEU A 358 -26.56 4.96 39.12
CA LEU A 358 -25.21 5.46 38.82
C LEU A 358 -25.20 6.40 37.61
N LYS A 359 -26.23 6.37 36.75
CA LYS A 359 -26.35 7.30 35.64
C LYS A 359 -26.59 8.73 36.12
N GLN A 360 -27.32 8.93 37.22
CA GLN A 360 -27.54 10.27 37.79
C GLN A 360 -26.25 10.88 38.34
N LEU A 361 -25.34 10.03 38.84
CA LEU A 361 -24.03 10.45 39.32
C LEU A 361 -23.17 11.09 38.21
N HIS A 362 -23.29 10.57 36.99
CA HIS A 362 -22.58 11.02 35.79
C HIS A 362 -23.39 12.02 34.94
N GLY A 363 -24.32 12.76 35.53
CA GLY A 363 -25.07 13.81 34.84
C GLY A 363 -26.18 13.31 33.90
N GLY A 364 -26.64 12.07 34.09
CA GLY A 364 -27.77 11.49 33.38
C GLY A 364 -27.39 10.72 32.11
N ASN A 365 -26.10 10.48 31.84
CA ASN A 365 -25.63 9.65 30.73
C ASN A 365 -24.31 8.94 31.11
N LEU A 366 -24.17 7.67 30.70
CA LEU A 366 -22.94 6.89 30.89
C LEU A 366 -22.12 6.75 29.60
N SER A 367 -22.67 7.20 28.47
CA SER A 367 -21.97 7.30 27.19
C SER A 367 -21.30 8.66 27.03
N GLY A 368 -20.12 8.70 26.41
CA GLY A 368 -19.40 9.94 26.10
C GLY A 368 -18.60 10.52 27.27
N LEU A 369 -18.32 9.72 28.29
CA LEU A 369 -17.35 10.04 29.34
C LEU A 369 -15.92 9.92 28.78
N ASP A 370 -14.99 10.54 29.48
CA ASP A 370 -13.57 10.52 29.14
C ASP A 370 -13.03 9.08 29.10
N PRO A 371 -12.01 8.79 28.27
CA PRO A 371 -11.35 7.49 28.30
C PRO A 371 -10.91 7.11 29.72
N ASN A 372 -11.06 5.83 30.07
CA ASN A 372 -10.62 5.24 31.33
C ASN A 372 -11.26 5.88 32.59
N THR A 373 -12.53 6.30 32.48
CA THR A 373 -13.27 6.91 33.59
C THR A 373 -13.72 5.86 34.62
N SER A 374 -13.35 6.00 35.89
CA SER A 374 -13.88 5.14 36.95
C SER A 374 -15.39 5.31 37.13
N LEU A 375 -16.13 4.21 37.24
CA LEU A 375 -17.58 4.21 37.48
C LEU A 375 -17.93 4.90 38.80
N LEU A 376 -17.13 4.67 39.85
CA LEU A 376 -17.21 5.35 41.13
C LEU A 376 -15.84 5.85 41.60
N THR A 377 -15.83 7.05 42.14
CA THR A 377 -14.71 7.62 42.90
C THR A 377 -15.00 7.58 44.40
N ALA A 378 -13.97 7.77 45.23
CA ALA A 378 -14.15 7.86 46.68
C ALA A 378 -15.08 9.02 47.09
N GLN A 379 -15.11 10.10 46.31
CA GLN A 379 -16.01 11.24 46.55
C GLN A 379 -17.46 10.88 46.24
N GLU A 380 -17.70 10.21 45.12
CA GLU A 380 -19.04 9.76 44.72
C GLU A 380 -19.59 8.67 45.65
N LEU A 381 -18.72 7.79 46.17
CA LEU A 381 -19.10 6.84 47.21
C LEU A 381 -19.60 7.57 48.47
N SER A 382 -18.92 8.64 48.91
CA SER A 382 -19.41 9.49 50.01
C SER A 382 -20.76 10.09 49.67
N GLN A 383 -20.92 10.64 48.46
CA GLN A 383 -22.18 11.24 48.00
C GLN A 383 -23.35 10.25 48.05
N ILE A 384 -23.16 9.00 47.65
CA ILE A 384 -24.20 7.95 47.77
C ILE A 384 -24.57 7.74 49.23
N THR A 385 -23.58 7.54 50.12
CA THR A 385 -23.86 7.30 51.55
C THR A 385 -24.46 8.51 52.27
N ASP A 386 -24.10 9.73 51.86
CA ASP A 386 -24.67 10.98 52.36
C ASP A 386 -26.11 11.13 51.89
N THR A 387 -26.42 10.74 50.64
CA THR A 387 -27.79 10.76 50.08
C THR A 387 -28.69 9.77 50.81
N VAL A 388 -28.23 8.54 51.05
CA VAL A 388 -28.94 7.55 51.89
C VAL A 388 -29.20 8.11 53.29
N THR A 389 -28.20 8.78 53.88
CA THR A 389 -28.32 9.39 55.20
C THR A 389 -29.35 10.52 55.20
N ASN A 390 -29.32 11.40 54.20
CA ASN A 390 -30.23 12.53 54.06
C ASN A 390 -31.67 12.06 53.83
N LEU A 391 -31.89 11.05 52.99
CA LEU A 391 -33.20 10.45 52.79
C LEU A 391 -33.86 9.98 54.09
N LEU A 392 -33.06 9.53 55.06
CA LEU A 392 -33.57 9.03 56.35
C LEU A 392 -33.60 10.10 57.45
N THR A 393 -32.81 11.17 57.35
CA THR A 393 -32.56 12.12 58.46
C THR A 393 -32.78 13.59 58.15
N ALA A 394 -32.72 14.02 56.89
CA ALA A 394 -32.82 15.42 56.52
C ALA A 394 -34.26 15.95 56.71
N GLY A 395 -34.39 17.27 56.89
CA GLY A 395 -35.70 17.90 57.07
C GLY A 395 -36.49 17.99 55.76
N LYS A 396 -37.77 18.34 55.85
CA LYS A 396 -38.65 18.53 54.69
C LYS A 396 -38.16 19.60 53.69
N GLU A 397 -37.38 20.59 54.15
CA GLU A 397 -36.85 21.64 53.29
C GLU A 397 -35.69 21.13 52.42
N ASP A 398 -34.87 20.22 52.94
CA ASP A 398 -33.72 19.68 52.25
C ASP A 398 -34.08 18.44 51.42
N GLU A 399 -34.88 17.53 51.99
CA GLU A 399 -35.36 16.30 51.33
C GLU A 399 -36.89 16.15 51.45
N PRO A 400 -37.67 16.75 50.53
CA PRO A 400 -39.14 16.78 50.62
C PRO A 400 -39.80 15.40 50.51
N ASN A 401 -39.07 14.43 49.96
CA ASN A 401 -39.52 13.06 49.74
C ASN A 401 -38.93 12.06 50.77
N GLY A 402 -38.05 12.53 51.66
CA GLY A 402 -37.41 11.70 52.68
C GLY A 402 -38.32 11.26 53.82
N LEU A 403 -37.79 10.40 54.70
CA LEU A 403 -38.50 9.78 55.82
C LEU A 403 -39.09 10.82 56.77
N ASN A 404 -38.31 11.85 57.13
CA ASN A 404 -38.78 12.90 58.04
C ASN A 404 -39.87 13.77 57.43
N ALA A 405 -39.76 14.11 56.16
CA ALA A 405 -40.80 14.85 55.46
C ALA A 405 -42.11 14.05 55.41
N ARG A 406 -42.01 12.73 55.18
CA ARG A 406 -43.13 11.81 55.20
C ARG A 406 -43.73 11.66 56.61
N LEU A 407 -42.89 11.45 57.63
CA LEU A 407 -43.33 11.39 59.04
C LEU A 407 -44.01 12.68 59.47
N ASP A 408 -43.47 13.85 59.11
CA ASP A 408 -44.07 15.15 59.39
C ASP A 408 -45.42 15.29 58.69
N ARG A 409 -45.53 14.89 57.42
CA ARG A 409 -46.80 14.88 56.66
C ARG A 409 -47.84 13.96 57.30
N ILE A 410 -47.44 12.78 57.77
CA ILE A 410 -48.35 11.82 58.41
C ILE A 410 -48.80 12.33 59.79
N LEU A 411 -47.88 12.89 60.58
CA LEU A 411 -48.15 13.32 61.96
C LEU A 411 -48.84 14.68 62.01
N ARG A 412 -48.39 15.67 61.23
CA ARG A 412 -48.95 17.02 61.20
C ARG A 412 -50.01 17.20 60.11
N GLY A 413 -50.18 16.27 59.18
CA GLY A 413 -51.10 16.46 58.06
C GLY A 413 -50.71 17.66 57.17
N GLU A 414 -51.64 18.09 56.32
CA GLU A 414 -51.46 19.24 55.43
C GLU A 414 -52.53 20.30 55.71
N ASN A 415 -52.16 21.58 55.72
CA ASN A 415 -53.08 22.70 55.95
C ASN A 415 -53.94 22.58 57.23
N LYS A 416 -53.37 22.03 58.31
CA LYS A 416 -54.07 21.74 59.59
C LYS A 416 -55.22 20.72 59.47
N GLN A 417 -55.13 19.82 58.49
CA GLN A 417 -56.07 18.72 58.27
C GLN A 417 -55.32 17.39 58.19
N GLY A 418 -55.92 16.30 58.67
CA GLY A 418 -55.28 14.98 58.71
C GLY A 418 -54.29 14.83 59.88
N GLY A 419 -53.64 13.67 59.98
CA GLY A 419 -52.69 13.35 61.06
C GLY A 419 -53.27 13.63 62.46
N LEU A 420 -52.49 14.30 63.30
CA LEU A 420 -52.91 14.73 64.64
C LEU A 420 -53.98 15.83 64.63
N TYR A 421 -54.19 16.55 63.53
CA TYR A 421 -55.33 17.47 63.45
C TYR A 421 -56.66 16.72 63.31
N ALA A 422 -56.64 15.48 62.82
CA ALA A 422 -57.83 14.62 62.76
C ALA A 422 -58.21 14.01 64.12
N THR A 423 -57.35 14.14 65.13
CA THR A 423 -57.58 13.68 66.50
C THR A 423 -58.93 14.17 67.03
N ALA A 424 -59.77 13.23 67.45
CA ALA A 424 -61.06 13.52 68.05
C ALA A 424 -60.87 14.07 69.47
N VAL A 425 -61.56 15.16 69.77
CA VAL A 425 -61.57 15.84 71.07
C VAL A 425 -63.01 15.94 71.53
N ASP A 426 -63.31 15.22 72.61
CA ASP A 426 -64.61 15.25 73.27
C ASP A 426 -64.50 16.03 74.57
N ILE A 427 -65.21 17.16 74.68
CA ILE A 427 -65.21 18.00 75.88
C ILE A 427 -66.57 17.90 76.56
N GLU A 428 -66.61 17.19 77.69
CA GLU A 428 -67.76 17.07 78.58
C GLU A 428 -67.76 18.24 79.60
N ILE A 429 -68.90 18.91 79.71
CA ILE A 429 -69.12 20.06 80.60
C ILE A 429 -70.35 19.77 81.45
N CYS A 430 -70.22 19.89 82.78
CA CYS A 430 -71.29 19.63 83.74
C CYS A 430 -71.55 20.85 84.63
N ALA A 431 -72.81 21.16 84.94
CA ALA A 431 -73.18 22.23 85.87
C ALA A 431 -73.50 21.67 87.28
N LEU A 432 -72.85 22.18 88.34
CA LEU A 432 -73.05 21.95 89.80
C LEU A 432 -73.26 20.50 90.34
N ILE A 433 -74.07 19.66 89.70
CA ILE A 433 -74.39 18.27 90.04
C ILE A 433 -74.39 17.44 88.74
N CYS A 434 -73.39 16.58 88.50
CA CYS A 434 -73.28 15.76 87.29
C CYS A 434 -74.36 14.64 87.24
N THR A 435 -75.59 15.01 86.90
CA THR A 435 -76.66 14.09 86.53
C THR A 435 -76.91 14.25 85.04
N GLY A 436 -77.24 13.16 84.31
CA GLY A 436 -77.31 13.12 82.83
C GLY A 436 -78.24 14.12 82.12
N LEU A 437 -78.93 15.00 82.87
CA LEU A 437 -79.74 16.11 82.37
C LEU A 437 -79.03 17.48 82.42
N THR A 438 -77.79 17.55 82.92
CA THR A 438 -77.02 18.80 83.15
C THR A 438 -75.63 18.76 82.52
N THR A 439 -75.43 17.83 81.58
CA THR A 439 -74.19 17.59 80.85
C THR A 439 -74.31 18.10 79.42
N VAL A 440 -73.23 18.70 78.91
CA VAL A 440 -73.04 19.04 77.49
C VAL A 440 -71.75 18.40 77.04
N THR A 441 -71.80 17.67 75.93
CA THR A 441 -70.59 17.13 75.28
C THR A 441 -70.37 17.88 73.97
N LEU A 442 -69.19 18.44 73.81
CA LEU A 442 -68.74 19.08 72.58
C LEU A 442 -67.80 18.11 71.87
N LYS A 443 -68.18 17.69 70.66
CA LYS A 443 -67.32 16.88 69.80
C LYS A 443 -66.70 17.78 68.74
N THR A 444 -65.39 17.73 68.63
CA THR A 444 -64.63 18.45 67.60
C THR A 444 -63.38 17.63 67.25
N THR A 445 -62.69 17.99 66.18
CA THR A 445 -61.31 17.55 65.96
C THR A 445 -60.33 18.58 66.52
N LEU A 446 -59.06 18.21 66.67
CA LEU A 446 -58.00 19.17 66.99
C LEU A 446 -57.86 20.26 65.92
N GLY A 447 -57.98 19.90 64.64
CA GLY A 447 -58.03 20.87 63.53
C GLY A 447 -59.22 21.82 63.64
N GLY A 448 -60.41 21.30 63.99
CA GLY A 448 -61.59 22.13 64.27
C GLY A 448 -61.44 23.02 65.50
N LEU A 449 -60.72 22.58 66.53
CA LEU A 449 -60.40 23.36 67.71
C LEU A 449 -59.48 24.56 67.39
N LEU A 450 -58.56 24.35 66.45
CA LEU A 450 -57.59 25.34 65.98
C LEU A 450 -58.12 26.23 64.86
N ASN A 451 -59.33 25.96 64.36
CA ASN A 451 -59.99 26.75 63.35
C ASN A 451 -60.74 27.94 63.99
N PRO A 452 -60.26 29.19 63.82
CA PRO A 452 -60.92 30.36 64.41
C PRO A 452 -62.31 30.63 63.81
N ALA A 453 -62.63 30.02 62.68
CA ALA A 453 -63.92 30.14 61.99
C ALA A 453 -64.88 28.97 62.27
N VAL A 454 -64.55 28.07 63.22
CA VAL A 454 -65.36 26.87 63.52
C VAL A 454 -66.80 27.22 63.89
N GLN A 455 -67.76 26.48 63.33
CA GLN A 455 -69.20 26.72 63.52
C GLN A 455 -69.90 25.55 64.20
N ARG A 456 -71.09 25.80 64.76
CA ARG A 456 -71.89 24.71 65.34
C ARG A 456 -72.55 23.90 64.22
N ALA A 457 -72.34 22.59 64.20
CA ALA A 457 -73.08 21.68 63.34
C ALA A 457 -74.57 21.63 63.71
N THR A 458 -75.44 21.61 62.70
CA THR A 458 -76.89 21.44 62.88
C THR A 458 -77.29 19.97 63.08
N SER A 459 -76.43 19.04 62.68
CA SER A 459 -76.56 17.59 62.89
C SER A 459 -75.18 16.92 63.00
N GLU A 460 -75.12 15.72 63.58
CA GLU A 460 -73.88 14.92 63.64
C GLU A 460 -73.34 14.62 62.23
N ALA A 461 -74.22 14.36 61.25
CA ALA A 461 -73.80 14.09 59.88
C ALA A 461 -73.09 15.28 59.22
N GLN A 462 -73.48 16.51 59.55
CA GLN A 462 -72.80 17.72 59.05
C GLN A 462 -71.39 17.84 59.65
N TYR A 463 -71.22 17.49 60.93
CA TYR A 463 -69.91 17.46 61.56
C TYR A 463 -69.02 16.40 60.89
N GLN A 464 -69.51 15.17 60.73
CA GLN A 464 -68.73 14.08 60.14
C GLN A 464 -68.30 14.37 58.68
N ALA A 465 -69.10 15.13 57.92
CA ALA A 465 -68.76 15.53 56.55
C ALA A 465 -67.70 16.64 56.47
N ALA A 466 -67.59 17.49 57.50
CA ALA A 466 -66.64 18.61 57.55
C ALA A 466 -66.15 18.84 59.01
N PRO A 467 -65.40 17.87 59.58
CA PRO A 467 -65.11 17.84 61.02
C PRO A 467 -64.07 18.88 61.47
N TYR A 468 -63.45 19.58 60.51
CA TYR A 468 -62.51 20.68 60.74
C TYR A 468 -63.18 22.06 60.71
N ASP A 469 -64.39 22.17 60.13
CA ASP A 469 -65.12 23.44 60.02
C ASP A 469 -66.27 23.55 61.02
N TYR A 470 -66.70 22.41 61.57
CA TYR A 470 -67.82 22.35 62.50
C TYR A 470 -67.47 21.63 63.81
N TYR A 471 -68.13 22.01 64.90
CA TYR A 471 -68.19 21.25 66.15
C TYR A 471 -69.63 20.76 66.38
N TYR A 472 -69.79 19.55 66.91
CA TYR A 472 -71.09 19.02 67.33
C TYR A 472 -71.32 19.23 68.82
N ARG A 473 -72.56 19.54 69.20
CA ARG A 473 -72.96 19.74 70.60
C ARG A 473 -74.10 18.80 70.94
N GLU A 474 -73.84 17.94 71.91
CA GLU A 474 -74.82 17.06 72.55
C GLU A 474 -75.24 17.64 73.91
N GLY A 475 -76.54 17.68 74.20
CA GLY A 475 -77.06 18.24 75.46
C GLY A 475 -77.20 19.77 75.52
N VAL A 476 -77.81 20.27 76.60
CA VAL A 476 -78.11 21.71 76.80
C VAL A 476 -77.81 22.16 78.23
N ILE A 477 -77.06 23.26 78.38
CA ILE A 477 -76.83 23.99 79.62
C ILE A 477 -77.22 25.45 79.36
N ALA A 478 -78.05 26.01 80.25
CA ALA A 478 -78.47 27.41 80.18
C ALA A 478 -77.26 28.35 80.42
N GLY A 479 -77.06 29.34 79.55
CA GLY A 479 -75.94 30.28 79.62
C GLY A 479 -74.74 29.93 78.73
N LEU A 480 -74.62 28.69 78.26
CA LEU A 480 -73.57 28.27 77.32
C LEU A 480 -73.98 28.59 75.87
N THR A 481 -73.72 29.82 75.43
CA THR A 481 -74.04 30.33 74.07
C THR A 481 -72.95 29.93 73.05
N ALA A 482 -73.30 29.92 71.76
CA ALA A 482 -72.35 29.56 70.70
C ALA A 482 -71.07 30.44 70.68
N PRO A 483 -71.12 31.78 70.84
CA PRO A 483 -69.91 32.61 70.90
C PRO A 483 -69.00 32.25 72.09
N LEU A 484 -69.59 31.89 73.23
CA LEU A 484 -68.84 31.47 74.42
C LEU A 484 -68.16 30.11 74.20
N ILE A 485 -68.83 29.19 73.50
CA ILE A 485 -68.25 27.88 73.12
C ILE A 485 -67.08 28.08 72.15
N VAL A 486 -67.23 28.91 71.11
CA VAL A 486 -66.13 29.20 70.16
C VAL A 486 -64.95 29.86 70.87
N THR A 487 -65.20 30.78 71.82
CA THR A 487 -64.14 31.41 72.62
C THR A 487 -63.43 30.39 73.53
N LEU A 488 -64.18 29.47 74.14
CA LEU A 488 -63.64 28.37 74.93
C LEU A 488 -62.77 27.46 74.05
N LEU A 489 -63.30 27.00 72.91
CA LEU A 489 -62.61 26.13 71.96
C LEU A 489 -61.31 26.77 71.45
N GLY A 490 -61.35 28.04 71.04
CA GLY A 490 -60.14 28.75 70.58
C GLY A 490 -59.08 28.95 71.66
N GLY A 491 -59.48 29.15 72.92
CA GLY A 491 -58.55 29.25 74.05
C GLY A 491 -57.87 27.91 74.39
N VAL A 492 -58.60 26.80 74.29
CA VAL A 492 -58.03 25.45 74.43
C VAL A 492 -57.12 25.14 73.24
N GLY A 493 -57.53 25.51 72.03
CA GLY A 493 -56.76 25.34 70.80
C GLY A 493 -55.37 25.95 70.90
N ALA A 494 -55.26 27.24 71.23
CA ALA A 494 -53.95 27.92 71.31
C ALA A 494 -52.96 27.27 72.30
N ILE A 495 -53.46 26.72 73.41
CA ILE A 495 -52.64 26.01 74.40
C ILE A 495 -52.14 24.67 73.84
N ILE A 496 -53.03 23.91 73.19
CA ILE A 496 -52.65 22.64 72.57
C ILE A 496 -51.69 22.88 71.39
N GLU A 497 -51.90 23.93 70.60
CA GLU A 497 -51.02 24.29 69.47
C GLU A 497 -49.59 24.57 69.95
N GLY A 498 -49.43 25.37 71.00
CA GLY A 498 -48.14 25.65 71.61
C GLY A 498 -47.49 24.44 72.28
N LEU A 499 -48.28 23.50 72.83
CA LEU A 499 -47.75 22.30 73.47
C LEU A 499 -47.29 21.24 72.44
N LEU A 500 -48.09 21.00 71.40
CA LEU A 500 -47.83 19.95 70.42
C LEU A 500 -46.91 20.43 69.30
N PHE A 501 -47.17 21.60 68.73
CA PHE A 501 -46.60 22.03 67.45
C PHE A 501 -45.56 23.14 67.54
N ALA A 502 -45.28 23.72 68.71
CA ALA A 502 -44.27 24.77 68.86
C ALA A 502 -42.91 24.35 68.26
N GLU A 503 -42.30 25.24 67.49
CA GLU A 503 -41.02 24.98 66.83
C GLU A 503 -39.92 24.70 67.86
N GLY A 504 -39.22 23.58 67.70
CA GLY A 504 -38.07 23.17 68.52
C GLY A 504 -38.38 22.72 69.96
N THR A 505 -39.49 23.16 70.55
CA THR A 505 -39.86 22.83 71.95
C THR A 505 -41.20 22.13 72.09
N GLY A 506 -41.99 22.04 71.02
CA GLY A 506 -43.24 21.31 70.99
C GLY A 506 -43.00 19.80 71.12
N LEU A 507 -43.98 19.10 71.68
CA LEU A 507 -43.90 17.66 71.92
C LEU A 507 -43.62 16.85 70.65
N LEU A 508 -44.05 17.34 69.47
CA LEU A 508 -43.76 16.71 68.18
C LEU A 508 -42.34 16.93 67.68
N GLY A 509 -41.72 18.07 68.01
CA GLY A 509 -40.30 18.28 67.73
C GLY A 509 -39.42 17.31 68.53
N GLY A 510 -39.77 17.12 69.81
CA GLY A 510 -39.13 16.10 70.67
C GLY A 510 -39.37 14.67 70.19
N LEU A 511 -40.62 14.35 69.78
CA LEU A 511 -40.98 13.05 69.22
C LEU A 511 -40.13 12.67 67.98
N LEU A 512 -40.01 13.59 67.03
CA LEU A 512 -39.22 13.37 65.82
C LEU A 512 -37.73 13.22 66.16
N GLY A 513 -37.20 14.03 67.10
CA GLY A 513 -35.82 13.88 67.60
C GLY A 513 -35.57 12.54 68.29
N ASP A 514 -36.53 12.05 69.08
CA ASP A 514 -36.44 10.75 69.77
C ASP A 514 -36.50 9.59 68.76
N LEU A 515 -37.36 9.67 67.73
CA LEU A 515 -37.39 8.68 66.65
C LEU A 515 -36.08 8.63 65.88
N GLN A 516 -35.51 9.80 65.58
CA GLN A 516 -34.23 9.92 64.90
C GLN A 516 -33.08 9.28 65.71
N THR A 517 -33.03 9.53 67.01
CA THR A 517 -31.95 9.02 67.88
C THR A 517 -32.12 7.54 68.26
N GLN A 518 -33.35 7.05 68.46
CA GLN A 518 -33.61 5.69 68.93
C GLN A 518 -33.74 4.67 67.81
N VAL A 519 -34.10 5.08 66.59
CA VAL A 519 -34.41 4.16 65.50
C VAL A 519 -33.52 4.41 64.28
N VAL A 520 -33.47 5.64 63.76
CA VAL A 520 -32.76 5.95 62.52
C VAL A 520 -31.24 5.94 62.71
N SER A 521 -30.73 6.55 63.80
CA SER A 521 -29.28 6.61 64.08
C SER A 521 -28.65 5.22 64.27
N PRO A 522 -29.25 4.27 65.03
CA PRO A 522 -28.74 2.90 65.12
C PRO A 522 -28.74 2.16 63.78
N LEU A 523 -29.78 2.34 62.96
CA LEU A 523 -29.84 1.77 61.61
C LEU A 523 -28.67 2.27 60.76
N LEU A 524 -28.48 3.57 60.65
CA LEU A 524 -27.40 4.18 59.86
C LEU A 524 -26.01 3.78 60.35
N SER A 525 -25.81 3.68 61.67
CA SER A 525 -24.54 3.21 62.26
C SER A 525 -24.20 1.76 61.89
N THR A 526 -25.22 0.98 61.51
CA THR A 526 -25.08 -0.41 61.08
C THR A 526 -24.98 -0.51 59.55
N LEU A 527 -25.80 0.25 58.82
CA LEU A 527 -25.93 0.17 57.36
C LEU A 527 -24.77 0.86 56.63
N ASN A 528 -24.44 2.11 56.97
CA ASN A 528 -23.48 2.93 56.20
C ASN A 528 -22.09 2.28 56.06
N PRO A 529 -21.47 1.72 57.12
CA PRO A 529 -20.16 1.09 57.00
C PRO A 529 -20.17 -0.13 56.08
N VAL A 530 -21.27 -0.90 56.10
CA VAL A 530 -21.44 -2.11 55.29
C VAL A 530 -21.72 -1.73 53.83
N LEU A 531 -22.58 -0.74 53.60
CA LEU A 531 -22.88 -0.22 52.26
C LEU A 531 -21.60 0.31 51.58
N THR A 532 -20.75 1.03 52.33
CA THR A 532 -19.44 1.49 51.82
C THR A 532 -18.55 0.33 51.39
N GLN A 533 -18.53 -0.78 52.15
CA GLN A 533 -17.74 -1.97 51.81
C GLN A 533 -18.27 -2.69 50.58
N VAL A 534 -19.59 -2.76 50.41
CA VAL A 534 -20.24 -3.40 49.25
C VAL A 534 -20.01 -2.60 47.97
N LEU A 535 -20.02 -1.27 48.06
CA LEU A 535 -19.85 -0.37 46.91
C LEU A 535 -18.38 -0.12 46.54
N ALA A 536 -17.44 -0.29 47.47
CA ALA A 536 -16.02 -0.03 47.24
C ALA A 536 -15.42 -0.69 45.98
N PRO A 537 -15.76 -1.93 45.60
CA PRO A 537 -15.21 -2.58 44.40
C PRO A 537 -15.61 -1.91 43.09
N LEU A 538 -16.74 -1.20 43.09
CA LEU A 538 -17.21 -0.46 41.91
C LEU A 538 -16.24 0.69 41.56
N ALA A 539 -15.37 1.09 42.49
CA ALA A 539 -14.30 2.02 42.19
C ALA A 539 -13.23 1.45 41.24
N ASN A 540 -13.13 0.12 41.15
CA ASN A 540 -12.25 -0.54 40.19
C ASN A 540 -12.95 -0.81 38.85
N VAL A 541 -14.24 -0.50 38.70
CA VAL A 541 -14.94 -0.64 37.43
C VAL A 541 -14.65 0.59 36.57
N ILE A 542 -14.24 0.38 35.33
CA ILE A 542 -13.83 1.44 34.41
C ILE A 542 -14.82 1.50 33.25
N ILE A 543 -15.32 2.69 32.94
CA ILE A 543 -16.14 3.00 31.76
C ILE A 543 -15.22 3.52 30.67
N ASN A 544 -15.53 3.19 29.41
CA ASN A 544 -14.77 3.64 28.25
C ASN A 544 -13.28 3.26 28.35
N ARG A 545 -13.00 1.99 28.66
CA ARG A 545 -11.62 1.54 28.75
C ARG A 545 -11.01 1.60 27.36
N GLN A 546 -9.98 2.41 27.19
CA GLN A 546 -9.23 2.56 25.95
C GLN A 546 -7.75 2.25 26.22
N THR A 547 -7.16 1.45 25.34
CA THR A 547 -5.73 1.12 25.35
C THR A 547 -5.17 1.18 23.94
N LEU A 548 -3.85 1.41 23.84
CA LEU A 548 -3.13 1.43 22.58
C LEU A 548 -1.80 0.70 22.75
N GLU A 549 -1.59 -0.31 21.91
CA GLU A 549 -0.44 -1.22 22.01
C GLU A 549 0.25 -1.39 20.65
N GLU A 550 1.58 -1.22 20.64
CA GLU A 550 2.42 -1.41 19.45
C GLU A 550 2.59 -2.89 19.15
N VAL A 551 2.47 -3.23 17.87
CA VAL A 551 2.73 -4.55 17.29
C VAL A 551 3.62 -4.39 16.05
N ASN A 552 4.15 -5.48 15.50
CA ASN A 552 5.17 -5.44 14.43
C ASN A 552 4.82 -4.51 13.25
N HIS A 553 3.55 -4.48 12.84
CA HIS A 553 3.08 -3.70 11.70
C HIS A 553 2.20 -2.50 12.08
N GLY A 554 2.16 -2.06 13.34
CA GLY A 554 1.38 -0.87 13.69
C GLY A 554 0.98 -0.79 15.15
N ALA A 555 -0.17 -0.20 15.43
CA ALA A 555 -0.70 -0.12 16.79
C ALA A 555 -2.17 -0.57 16.84
N VAL A 556 -2.46 -1.43 17.81
CA VAL A 556 -3.80 -1.94 18.09
C VAL A 556 -4.47 -1.02 19.10
N PHE A 557 -5.50 -0.31 18.65
CA PHE A 557 -6.39 0.43 19.53
C PHE A 557 -7.52 -0.48 19.99
N THR A 558 -7.79 -0.48 21.29
CA THR A 558 -8.92 -1.22 21.88
C THR A 558 -9.81 -0.26 22.66
N VAL A 559 -11.12 -0.42 22.52
CA VAL A 559 -12.15 0.25 23.33
C VAL A 559 -13.12 -0.77 23.90
N SER A 560 -13.35 -0.72 25.20
CA SER A 560 -14.39 -1.48 25.89
C SER A 560 -15.37 -0.55 26.57
N ALA A 561 -16.66 -0.84 26.47
CA ALA A 561 -17.70 -0.03 27.10
C ALA A 561 -17.55 -0.02 28.63
N LEU A 562 -17.31 -1.20 29.21
CA LEU A 562 -17.12 -1.39 30.65
C LEU A 562 -16.03 -2.44 30.91
N GLU A 563 -15.14 -2.19 31.87
CA GLU A 563 -14.20 -3.18 32.40
C GLU A 563 -14.44 -3.38 33.89
N VAL A 564 -14.76 -4.61 34.29
CA VAL A 564 -14.98 -4.99 35.68
C VAL A 564 -13.72 -5.67 36.21
N ASN A 565 -13.12 -5.07 37.24
CA ASN A 565 -11.88 -5.57 37.83
C ASN A 565 -12.20 -6.41 39.08
N VAL A 566 -12.10 -7.74 38.94
CA VAL A 566 -12.83 -8.73 39.76
C VAL A 566 -12.16 -9.04 41.10
N LEU A 567 -10.84 -8.93 41.27
CA LEU A 567 -10.16 -9.00 42.59
C LEU A 567 -8.64 -8.93 42.46
N ASP A 568 -7.97 -8.31 43.44
CA ASP A 568 -6.55 -8.50 43.77
C ASP A 568 -6.45 -9.73 44.69
N LEU A 569 -5.91 -10.83 44.17
CA LEU A 569 -5.86 -12.13 44.87
C LEU A 569 -4.83 -12.20 46.00
N ASN A 570 -4.17 -11.09 46.38
CA ASN A 570 -3.07 -11.05 47.37
C ASN A 570 -1.90 -12.01 47.06
N THR A 571 -1.87 -12.57 45.86
CA THR A 571 -0.75 -13.25 45.24
C THR A 571 -0.30 -12.32 44.11
N SER A 572 0.85 -11.66 44.28
CA SER A 572 1.48 -10.73 43.32
C SER A 572 0.78 -9.41 42.94
N GLY A 573 -0.46 -9.12 43.36
CA GLY A 573 -1.12 -7.84 43.05
C GLY A 573 -1.75 -7.78 41.66
N GLU A 574 -1.96 -8.95 41.04
CA GLU A 574 -2.53 -9.07 39.70
C GLU A 574 -4.05 -9.07 39.79
N VAL A 575 -4.67 -8.08 39.13
CA VAL A 575 -6.12 -7.86 39.14
C VAL A 575 -6.72 -8.56 37.93
N ILE A 576 -7.79 -9.31 38.13
CA ILE A 576 -8.50 -9.97 37.02
C ILE A 576 -9.39 -8.95 36.31
N HIS A 577 -9.11 -8.66 35.04
CA HIS A 577 -9.87 -7.72 34.20
C HIS A 577 -10.96 -8.43 33.39
N LEU A 578 -12.20 -7.95 33.46
CA LEU A 578 -13.34 -8.48 32.70
C LEU A 578 -13.95 -7.38 31.81
N PRO A 579 -13.44 -7.21 30.58
CA PRO A 579 -13.99 -6.25 29.63
C PRO A 579 -15.32 -6.74 29.01
N LEU A 580 -16.27 -5.81 28.86
CA LEU A 580 -17.61 -6.03 28.34
C LEU A 580 -17.89 -5.05 27.20
N GLY A 581 -18.31 -5.60 26.05
CA GLY A 581 -18.49 -4.87 24.81
C GLY A 581 -17.18 -4.27 24.35
N THR A 582 -16.32 -5.08 23.73
CA THR A 582 -14.98 -4.71 23.29
C THR A 582 -14.91 -4.66 21.77
N ALA A 583 -14.27 -3.62 21.26
CA ALA A 583 -13.89 -3.48 19.86
C ALA A 583 -12.42 -3.11 19.77
N SER A 584 -11.69 -3.72 18.84
CA SER A 584 -10.30 -3.37 18.57
C SER A 584 -10.06 -3.19 17.07
N VAL A 585 -9.16 -2.29 16.72
CA VAL A 585 -8.74 -2.05 15.33
C VAL A 585 -7.25 -1.75 15.23
N MET A 586 -6.68 -2.19 14.13
CA MET A 586 -5.37 -1.79 13.61
C MET A 586 -5.47 -1.77 12.09
N ALA A 587 -4.82 -0.83 11.45
CA ALA A 587 -4.65 -0.78 10.00
C ALA A 587 -3.42 0.08 9.68
N GLN A 588 -2.88 -0.03 8.48
CA GLN A 588 -1.82 0.85 8.00
C GLN A 588 -2.36 2.27 7.77
N HIS A 589 -1.46 3.26 7.76
CA HIS A 589 -1.78 4.64 7.39
C HIS A 589 -1.27 5.00 5.98
N TRP A 590 -0.70 4.03 5.25
CA TRP A 590 -0.20 4.14 3.89
C TRP A 590 -0.91 3.08 3.03
N ASP A 591 -1.41 3.48 1.86
CA ASP A 591 -1.96 2.55 0.87
C ASP A 591 -0.80 1.98 0.03
N LEU A 592 -0.92 0.72 -0.38
CA LEU A 592 -0.08 0.20 -1.44
C LEU A 592 -0.52 0.81 -2.77
N ILE A 593 0.44 1.14 -3.62
CA ILE A 593 0.18 1.69 -4.95
C ILE A 593 0.52 0.66 -6.01
N ASP A 594 -0.16 0.79 -7.15
CA ASP A 594 0.12 -0.04 -8.31
C ASP A 594 1.45 0.40 -8.94
N LEU A 595 2.39 -0.54 -8.97
CA LEU A 595 3.65 -0.48 -9.68
C LEU A 595 3.50 -1.22 -11.01
N ASN A 596 3.58 -0.48 -12.10
CA ASN A 596 3.63 -1.04 -13.43
C ASN A 596 5.07 -1.12 -13.94
N VAL A 597 5.37 -2.14 -14.74
CA VAL A 597 6.64 -2.20 -15.47
C VAL A 597 6.31 -2.24 -16.95
N ASP A 598 6.79 -1.25 -17.68
CA ASP A 598 6.58 -1.12 -19.12
C ASP A 598 7.88 -1.53 -19.82
N VAL A 599 7.77 -2.45 -20.78
CA VAL A 599 8.94 -3.08 -21.42
C VAL A 599 8.91 -2.79 -22.90
N ALA A 600 10.01 -2.24 -23.42
CA ALA A 600 10.22 -2.03 -24.84
C ALA A 600 11.46 -2.76 -25.34
N LYS A 601 11.45 -3.07 -26.64
CA LYS A 601 12.59 -3.60 -27.38
C LYS A 601 12.88 -2.66 -28.56
N ILE A 602 14.12 -2.16 -28.64
CA ILE A 602 14.61 -1.35 -29.76
C ILE A 602 15.68 -2.12 -30.53
N GLY A 603 15.52 -2.15 -31.86
CA GLY A 603 16.28 -3.05 -32.72
C GLY A 603 15.76 -4.48 -32.55
N ASN A 604 15.26 -5.10 -33.62
CA ASN A 604 14.86 -6.51 -33.53
C ASN A 604 16.09 -7.44 -33.55
N GLY A 605 17.28 -6.90 -33.82
CA GLY A 605 18.50 -7.66 -34.04
C GLY A 605 18.34 -8.70 -35.16
N ARG A 606 17.42 -8.52 -36.12
CA ARG A 606 16.99 -9.56 -37.06
C ARG A 606 16.61 -10.88 -36.36
N ASP A 607 15.72 -10.79 -35.37
CA ASP A 607 15.21 -11.95 -34.62
C ASP A 607 16.24 -12.61 -33.69
N LEU A 608 17.30 -11.89 -33.28
CA LEU A 608 18.21 -12.32 -32.22
C LEU A 608 17.49 -12.63 -30.89
N HIS A 609 16.32 -12.01 -30.66
CA HIS A 609 15.43 -12.33 -29.56
C HIS A 609 13.97 -12.29 -30.03
N THR A 610 13.25 -13.41 -29.96
CA THR A 610 11.86 -13.54 -30.47
C THR A 610 10.87 -13.96 -29.38
N GLY A 611 11.01 -13.42 -28.18
CA GLY A 611 10.14 -13.75 -27.06
C GLY A 611 9.98 -12.61 -26.06
N GLY A 612 9.26 -12.92 -25.00
CA GLY A 612 9.06 -12.08 -23.84
C GLY A 612 10.29 -11.94 -22.93
N TYR A 613 10.17 -11.16 -21.86
CA TYR A 613 11.24 -10.94 -20.88
C TYR A 613 10.85 -11.46 -19.49
N THR A 614 11.85 -11.78 -18.68
CA THR A 614 11.65 -12.19 -17.30
C THR A 614 12.40 -11.25 -16.36
N TYR A 615 11.79 -10.89 -15.24
CA TYR A 615 12.39 -9.99 -14.25
C TYR A 615 12.28 -10.54 -12.83
N ASP A 616 13.29 -10.23 -12.03
CA ASP A 616 13.25 -10.34 -10.59
C ASP A 616 13.12 -8.93 -10.00
N MET A 617 12.28 -8.75 -8.99
CA MET A 617 12.06 -7.47 -8.35
C MET A 617 12.05 -7.60 -6.83
N VAL A 618 12.86 -6.78 -6.17
CA VAL A 618 12.93 -6.69 -4.71
C VAL A 618 12.65 -5.25 -4.30
N CYS A 619 11.64 -5.04 -3.45
CA CYS A 619 11.35 -3.73 -2.87
C CYS A 619 11.39 -3.80 -1.35
N GLU A 620 11.96 -2.79 -0.72
CA GLU A 620 12.06 -2.68 0.74
C GLU A 620 11.61 -1.30 1.21
N ALA A 621 10.87 -1.23 2.31
CA ALA A 621 10.47 0.04 2.95
C ALA A 621 10.38 -0.15 4.46
N ASP A 622 10.51 0.95 5.22
CA ASP A 622 10.31 0.92 6.66
C ASP A 622 8.87 0.46 7.00
N ARG A 623 8.74 -0.53 7.89
CA ARG A 623 7.46 -1.09 8.39
C ARG A 623 6.57 -1.81 7.34
N TRP A 624 7.06 -2.01 6.12
CA TRP A 624 6.50 -2.95 5.13
C TRP A 624 7.44 -4.17 5.03
N PRO A 625 6.93 -5.42 4.95
CA PRO A 625 7.70 -6.66 4.83
C PRO A 625 8.64 -6.70 3.61
N GLY A 626 8.48 -5.74 2.71
CA GLY A 626 9.09 -5.76 1.40
C GLY A 626 8.33 -6.68 0.44
N LEU A 627 8.76 -6.63 -0.80
CA LEU A 627 8.32 -7.48 -1.89
C LEU A 627 9.55 -8.16 -2.45
N ALA A 628 9.46 -9.46 -2.73
CA ALA A 628 10.48 -10.19 -3.47
C ALA A 628 9.77 -11.11 -4.46
N GLU A 629 9.61 -10.63 -5.69
CA GLU A 629 9.04 -11.38 -6.80
C GLU A 629 10.17 -11.87 -7.70
N THR A 630 10.13 -13.15 -8.06
CA THR A 630 11.11 -13.74 -8.98
C THR A 630 10.39 -14.37 -10.16
N GLY A 631 10.92 -14.19 -11.37
CA GLY A 631 10.34 -14.79 -12.57
C GLY A 631 9.10 -14.08 -13.11
N LEU A 632 9.01 -12.75 -12.97
CA LEU A 632 7.94 -11.93 -13.56
C LEU A 632 8.01 -11.99 -15.09
N VAL A 633 7.06 -12.68 -15.72
CA VAL A 633 7.05 -12.89 -17.18
C VAL A 633 6.27 -11.79 -17.89
N TYR A 634 6.91 -11.16 -18.87
CA TYR A 634 6.32 -10.25 -19.85
C TYR A 634 6.16 -10.97 -21.18
N GLY A 635 4.94 -11.13 -21.67
CA GLY A 635 4.67 -11.77 -22.97
C GLY A 635 5.23 -10.98 -24.16
N GLU A 636 5.47 -11.65 -25.28
CA GLU A 636 5.89 -10.99 -26.53
C GLU A 636 4.89 -9.91 -26.98
N ASP A 637 3.60 -10.11 -26.72
CA ASP A 637 2.51 -9.18 -27.04
C ASP A 637 2.39 -7.99 -26.07
N GLU A 638 3.13 -8.00 -24.96
CA GLU A 638 3.19 -6.93 -23.96
C GLU A 638 4.44 -6.06 -24.14
N VAL A 639 5.39 -6.47 -24.99
CA VAL A 639 6.63 -5.73 -25.29
C VAL A 639 6.39 -4.73 -26.42
N GLY A 640 6.64 -3.45 -26.14
CA GLY A 640 6.53 -2.38 -27.14
C GLY A 640 7.78 -2.21 -28.02
N ASP A 641 7.63 -1.39 -29.06
CA ASP A 641 8.70 -1.04 -30.03
C ASP A 641 9.54 0.18 -29.57
N GLY A 642 9.32 0.69 -28.37
CA GLY A 642 9.94 1.90 -27.81
C GLY A 642 8.97 2.73 -26.97
N PHE A 643 9.39 3.94 -26.59
CA PHE A 643 8.58 4.88 -25.82
C PHE A 643 8.30 6.16 -26.60
N LEU A 644 7.12 6.71 -26.38
CA LEU A 644 6.71 8.05 -26.79
C LEU A 644 6.77 8.99 -25.59
N PHE A 645 7.07 10.26 -25.82
CA PHE A 645 7.08 11.28 -24.77
C PHE A 645 6.21 12.48 -25.12
N ASP A 646 5.30 12.83 -24.21
CA ASP A 646 4.54 14.08 -24.26
C ASP A 646 4.74 14.84 -22.94
N PRO A 647 5.11 16.13 -22.95
CA PRO A 647 5.38 16.90 -21.73
C PRO A 647 4.18 17.05 -20.77
N THR A 648 2.97 16.71 -21.21
CA THR A 648 1.73 16.78 -20.42
C THR A 648 1.24 15.42 -19.94
N THR A 649 1.55 14.34 -20.65
CA THR A 649 1.11 12.98 -20.28
C THR A 649 2.26 12.05 -19.88
N GLY A 650 3.51 12.47 -20.01
CA GLY A 650 4.69 11.67 -19.65
C GLY A 650 5.10 10.65 -20.72
N LEU A 651 5.80 9.61 -20.29
CA LEU A 651 6.20 8.48 -21.14
C LEU A 651 5.02 7.55 -21.40
N ALA A 652 4.92 7.04 -22.63
CA ALA A 652 3.92 6.05 -23.02
C ALA A 652 4.56 4.97 -23.90
N LEU A 653 4.25 3.70 -23.62
CA LEU A 653 4.74 2.58 -24.42
C LEU A 653 4.15 2.63 -25.84
N ALA A 654 4.97 2.47 -26.87
CA ALA A 654 4.55 2.38 -28.26
C ALA A 654 4.46 0.92 -28.72
N GLY A 655 3.45 0.59 -29.53
CA GLY A 655 3.34 -0.71 -30.19
C GLY A 655 2.69 -1.82 -29.35
N ALA A 656 2.58 -1.64 -28.03
CA ALA A 656 1.91 -2.56 -27.11
C ALA A 656 1.06 -1.80 -26.07
N ALA A 657 0.16 -2.53 -25.39
CA ALA A 657 -0.62 -1.96 -24.28
C ALA A 657 0.22 -1.83 -23.00
N GLY A 658 1.27 -2.64 -22.86
CA GLY A 658 2.17 -2.64 -21.72
C GLY A 658 1.54 -3.17 -20.43
N GLY A 659 2.40 -3.29 -19.42
CA GLY A 659 2.04 -3.62 -18.05
C GLY A 659 1.74 -5.08 -17.72
N LEU A 660 1.76 -5.39 -16.42
CA LEU A 660 1.47 -6.73 -15.91
C LEU A 660 -0.02 -7.05 -16.00
N ALA A 661 -0.33 -8.33 -16.21
CA ALA A 661 -1.69 -8.83 -16.09
C ALA A 661 -2.31 -8.58 -14.69
N GLU A 662 -1.48 -8.62 -13.64
CA GLU A 662 -1.82 -8.21 -12.28
C GLU A 662 -0.78 -7.17 -11.81
N PRO A 663 -1.18 -5.92 -11.53
CA PRO A 663 -0.28 -4.89 -11.04
C PRO A 663 0.40 -5.33 -9.75
N ILE A 664 1.68 -5.00 -9.61
CA ILE A 664 2.40 -5.27 -8.37
C ILE A 664 2.09 -4.16 -7.39
N GLN A 665 1.81 -4.52 -6.14
CA GLN A 665 1.50 -3.55 -5.10
C GLN A 665 2.74 -3.27 -4.24
N VAL A 666 3.14 -2.00 -4.17
CA VAL A 666 4.32 -1.54 -3.41
C VAL A 666 3.99 -0.39 -2.47
N ALA A 667 4.76 -0.28 -1.38
CA ALA A 667 4.61 0.84 -0.45
C ALA A 667 5.23 2.14 -1.04
N PRO A 668 4.57 3.31 -0.92
CA PRO A 668 5.20 4.60 -1.18
C PRO A 668 6.48 4.76 -0.34
N GLY A 669 7.52 5.35 -0.92
CA GLY A 669 8.85 5.46 -0.30
C GLY A 669 9.70 4.19 -0.34
N ALA A 670 9.19 3.08 -0.88
CA ALA A 670 9.97 1.85 -1.01
C ALA A 670 11.16 2.02 -1.97
N VAL A 671 12.30 1.44 -1.61
CA VAL A 671 13.46 1.28 -2.49
C VAL A 671 13.30 -0.04 -3.22
N CYS A 672 13.12 0.01 -4.53
CA CYS A 672 12.90 -1.14 -5.40
C CYS A 672 14.11 -1.36 -6.30
N THR A 673 14.54 -2.60 -6.46
CA THR A 673 15.52 -3.04 -7.45
C THR A 673 14.86 -4.03 -8.40
N VAL A 674 14.87 -3.72 -9.69
CA VAL A 674 14.46 -4.63 -10.75
C VAL A 674 15.70 -5.13 -11.48
N VAL A 675 15.80 -6.44 -11.66
CA VAL A 675 16.87 -7.11 -12.39
C VAL A 675 16.21 -7.90 -13.50
N ALA A 676 16.55 -7.63 -14.76
CA ALA A 676 16.14 -8.50 -15.85
C ALA A 676 16.93 -9.81 -15.72
N ASP A 677 16.24 -10.95 -15.69
CA ASP A 677 16.89 -12.25 -15.61
C ASP A 677 17.75 -12.46 -16.87
N PRO A 678 19.08 -12.56 -16.72
CA PRO A 678 19.98 -12.75 -17.84
C PRO A 678 20.10 -14.20 -18.27
N GLU A 679 19.15 -15.11 -17.95
CA GLU A 679 18.90 -16.33 -18.76
C GLU A 679 18.44 -15.98 -20.20
N GLN A 680 19.19 -15.09 -20.85
CA GLN A 680 19.47 -15.10 -22.27
C GLN A 680 20.35 -16.31 -22.64
N GLU A 681 20.06 -17.49 -22.08
CA GLU A 681 20.57 -18.79 -22.55
C GLU A 681 20.03 -19.01 -23.97
N GLY A 682 20.63 -18.35 -24.96
CA GLY A 682 20.11 -18.37 -26.32
C GLY A 682 20.74 -17.38 -27.28
N LEU A 683 21.40 -16.31 -26.81
CA LEU A 683 22.19 -15.46 -27.70
C LEU A 683 23.51 -16.16 -28.05
N GLY A 684 23.43 -17.24 -28.83
CA GLY A 684 24.59 -17.92 -29.43
C GLY A 684 25.32 -17.08 -30.49
N HIS A 685 24.90 -15.82 -30.70
CA HIS A 685 25.15 -14.99 -31.89
C HIS A 685 25.58 -13.57 -31.52
N GLN A 686 26.35 -13.44 -30.44
CA GLN A 686 26.86 -12.15 -29.94
C GLN A 686 27.72 -11.40 -30.97
N ASP A 687 28.34 -12.12 -31.91
CA ASP A 687 29.21 -11.53 -32.94
C ASP A 687 28.48 -10.56 -33.89
N ALA A 688 27.14 -10.62 -33.99
CA ALA A 688 26.34 -9.69 -34.80
C ALA A 688 25.99 -8.38 -34.07
N LEU A 689 26.17 -8.31 -32.74
CA LEU A 689 25.83 -7.13 -31.95
C LEU A 689 26.97 -6.12 -31.96
N ARG A 690 26.62 -4.83 -32.02
CA ARG A 690 27.58 -3.73 -31.97
C ARG A 690 28.37 -3.79 -30.64
N PRO A 691 29.70 -3.63 -30.67
CA PRO A 691 30.47 -3.47 -29.43
C PRO A 691 30.14 -2.11 -28.78
N THR A 692 29.61 -2.13 -27.56
CA THR A 692 29.20 -0.94 -26.80
C THR A 692 29.85 -0.92 -25.41
N GLY A 693 29.75 0.18 -24.67
CA GLY A 693 30.34 0.35 -23.33
C GLY A 693 31.80 0.82 -23.31
N ASP A 694 32.24 1.27 -22.13
CA ASP A 694 33.64 1.63 -21.86
C ASP A 694 34.59 0.44 -22.07
N THR A 695 34.10 -0.76 -21.75
CA THR A 695 34.73 -2.02 -22.10
C THR A 695 33.97 -2.63 -23.29
N PRO A 696 34.39 -2.42 -24.55
CA PRO A 696 33.61 -2.77 -25.73
C PRO A 696 33.31 -4.27 -25.77
N THR A 697 32.08 -4.65 -25.45
CA THR A 697 31.58 -6.03 -25.49
C THR A 697 30.37 -6.09 -26.41
N ARG A 698 30.23 -7.20 -27.13
CA ARG A 698 29.12 -7.43 -28.06
C ARG A 698 27.95 -8.10 -27.34
N THR A 699 27.31 -7.34 -26.46
CA THR A 699 26.20 -7.80 -25.63
C THR A 699 25.03 -6.85 -25.82
N PRO A 700 23.78 -7.33 -25.71
CA PRO A 700 22.66 -6.41 -25.60
C PRO A 700 22.84 -5.58 -24.32
N TYR A 701 22.17 -4.44 -24.28
CA TYR A 701 22.18 -3.57 -23.12
C TYR A 701 20.76 -3.11 -22.81
N THR A 702 20.54 -2.76 -21.55
CA THR A 702 19.25 -2.32 -21.04
C THR A 702 19.43 -0.99 -20.34
N TYR A 703 18.59 -0.03 -20.69
CA TYR A 703 18.49 1.23 -19.96
C TYR A 703 17.05 1.46 -19.52
N PHE A 704 16.91 2.34 -18.54
CA PHE A 704 15.65 2.66 -17.91
C PHE A 704 15.32 4.13 -18.16
N LEU A 705 14.05 4.42 -18.38
CA LEU A 705 13.55 5.76 -18.66
C LEU A 705 12.63 6.25 -17.54
N ASP A 706 12.75 7.52 -17.22
CA ASP A 706 11.86 8.22 -16.30
C ASP A 706 11.69 9.68 -16.73
N THR A 707 10.87 10.44 -16.02
CA THR A 707 10.58 11.84 -16.28
C THR A 707 10.84 12.71 -15.07
N VAL A 708 11.67 13.74 -15.23
CA VAL A 708 11.96 14.75 -14.20
C VAL A 708 11.75 16.13 -14.81
N ASP A 709 10.99 17.00 -14.14
CA ASP A 709 10.71 18.38 -14.58
C ASP A 709 10.21 18.50 -16.04
N ASN A 710 9.34 17.57 -16.47
CA ASN A 710 8.83 17.45 -17.86
C ASN A 710 9.93 17.23 -18.92
N ALA A 711 11.02 16.57 -18.56
CA ALA A 711 12.03 16.07 -19.49
C ALA A 711 12.27 14.58 -19.25
N VAL A 712 12.60 13.85 -20.32
CA VAL A 712 13.00 12.44 -20.23
C VAL A 712 14.41 12.35 -19.70
N VAL A 713 14.63 11.43 -18.77
CA VAL A 713 15.93 11.07 -18.21
C VAL A 713 16.17 9.58 -18.41
N VAL A 714 17.43 9.20 -18.58
CA VAL A 714 17.89 7.81 -18.74
C VAL A 714 18.77 7.40 -17.56
N SER A 715 18.72 6.12 -17.19
CA SER A 715 19.57 5.53 -16.14
C SER A 715 21.06 5.69 -16.42
N GLY A 716 21.86 5.90 -15.39
CA GLY A 716 23.33 5.83 -15.40
C GLY A 716 23.85 4.81 -14.38
N GLU A 717 24.96 5.10 -13.72
CA GLU A 717 25.54 4.20 -12.71
C GLU A 717 24.65 4.02 -11.45
N THR A 718 24.61 2.80 -10.93
CA THR A 718 24.08 2.47 -9.60
C THR A 718 25.24 2.39 -8.60
N LEU A 719 25.24 3.25 -7.58
CA LEU A 719 26.36 3.38 -6.64
C LEU A 719 26.11 2.59 -5.34
N GLY A 720 26.53 1.32 -5.31
CA GLY A 720 26.33 0.48 -4.12
C GLY A 720 24.86 0.17 -3.92
N ASP A 721 24.32 0.52 -2.74
CA ASP A 721 22.90 0.32 -2.39
C ASP A 721 22.04 1.59 -2.62
N ASP A 722 22.63 2.65 -3.20
CA ASP A 722 21.92 3.89 -3.53
C ASP A 722 21.06 3.74 -4.80
N PRO A 723 19.95 4.50 -4.95
CA PRO A 723 19.18 4.53 -6.19
C PRO A 723 20.02 4.87 -7.41
N THR A 724 19.69 4.27 -8.55
CA THR A 724 20.33 4.51 -9.84
C THR A 724 20.21 5.99 -10.20
N VAL A 725 21.33 6.58 -10.62
CA VAL A 725 21.36 7.98 -11.03
C VAL A 725 20.61 8.15 -12.36
N MET A 726 19.71 9.12 -12.45
CA MET A 726 19.00 9.47 -13.68
C MET A 726 19.56 10.77 -14.28
N SER A 727 19.84 10.78 -15.59
CA SER A 727 20.45 11.91 -16.31
C SER A 727 19.72 12.21 -17.61
N PRO A 728 19.56 13.49 -18.02
CA PRO A 728 19.01 13.86 -19.33
C PRO A 728 20.03 13.77 -20.47
N GLU A 729 21.28 13.39 -20.18
CA GLU A 729 22.32 13.29 -21.22
C GLU A 729 21.92 12.24 -22.26
N SER A 730 22.25 12.48 -23.54
CA SER A 730 22.08 11.53 -24.67
C SER A 730 20.66 11.10 -25.07
N VAL A 731 19.60 11.77 -24.59
CA VAL A 731 18.21 11.49 -25.00
C VAL A 731 17.73 12.50 -26.06
N ASP A 732 17.34 12.01 -27.24
CA ASP A 732 16.56 12.76 -28.25
C ASP A 732 15.08 12.38 -28.15
N SER A 733 14.22 13.40 -28.12
CA SER A 733 12.75 13.25 -28.07
C SER A 733 12.04 14.16 -29.09
N SER A 734 12.77 14.62 -30.11
CA SER A 734 12.31 15.68 -31.03
C SER A 734 11.17 15.26 -31.97
N ASP A 735 10.94 13.96 -32.16
CA ASP A 735 9.90 13.38 -33.03
C ASP A 735 8.84 12.57 -32.23
N ASP A 736 8.56 12.98 -30.98
CA ASP A 736 7.66 12.31 -30.02
C ASP A 736 8.11 10.89 -29.62
N ARG A 737 9.13 10.30 -30.26
CA ARG A 737 9.80 9.04 -29.87
C ARG A 737 11.05 9.34 -29.05
N VAL A 738 11.27 8.53 -28.01
CA VAL A 738 12.49 8.59 -27.20
C VAL A 738 13.57 7.74 -27.85
N GLU A 739 14.68 8.38 -28.21
CA GLU A 739 15.89 7.75 -28.72
C GLU A 739 17.07 8.06 -27.79
N VAL A 740 17.89 7.05 -27.53
CA VAL A 740 19.08 7.17 -26.69
C VAL A 740 20.30 6.87 -27.56
N ASP A 741 21.28 7.75 -27.52
CA ASP A 741 22.52 7.60 -28.29
C ASP A 741 23.26 6.31 -27.91
N ALA A 742 23.62 5.50 -28.91
CA ALA A 742 24.39 4.28 -28.68
C ALA A 742 25.85 4.58 -28.27
N GLU A 743 26.36 5.79 -28.54
CA GLU A 743 27.70 6.21 -28.13
C GLU A 743 27.79 6.58 -26.65
N SER A 744 26.66 6.81 -25.98
CA SER A 744 26.60 7.10 -24.54
C SER A 744 26.36 5.86 -23.68
N VAL A 745 26.38 4.66 -24.28
CA VAL A 745 26.21 3.41 -23.55
C VAL A 745 27.40 3.21 -22.60
N GLY A 746 27.15 3.31 -21.30
CA GLY A 746 28.09 2.94 -20.25
C GLY A 746 28.07 1.43 -19.95
N ASP A 747 29.07 0.94 -19.21
CA ASP A 747 29.11 -0.48 -18.80
C ASP A 747 27.97 -0.83 -17.81
N GLU A 748 27.39 0.15 -17.12
CA GLU A 748 26.25 0.01 -16.22
C GLU A 748 25.00 -0.61 -16.88
N TRP A 749 24.72 -0.29 -18.14
CA TRP A 749 23.53 -0.77 -18.87
C TRP A 749 23.63 -2.25 -19.23
N LYS A 750 24.81 -2.85 -19.10
CA LYS A 750 25.04 -4.29 -19.29
C LYS A 750 24.80 -5.10 -18.03
N ASN A 751 24.55 -4.45 -16.89
CA ASN A 751 24.19 -5.15 -15.65
C ASN A 751 22.70 -5.53 -15.61
N HIS A 752 21.89 -4.99 -16.53
CA HIS A 752 20.45 -5.26 -16.65
C HIS A 752 19.67 -5.06 -15.34
N SER A 753 20.10 -4.08 -14.52
CA SER A 753 19.56 -3.83 -13.17
C SER A 753 19.31 -2.35 -12.95
N PHE A 754 18.25 -2.02 -12.21
CA PHE A 754 17.84 -0.66 -11.88
C PHE A 754 17.25 -0.57 -10.49
N THR A 755 17.76 0.37 -9.69
CA THR A 755 17.29 0.63 -8.34
C THR A 755 16.63 2.01 -8.28
N PHE A 756 15.40 2.11 -7.79
CA PHE A 756 14.62 3.34 -7.74
C PHE A 756 13.88 3.48 -6.42
N VAL A 757 13.42 4.70 -6.12
CA VAL A 757 12.58 4.98 -4.95
C VAL A 757 11.18 5.31 -5.43
N VAL A 758 10.18 4.63 -4.90
CA VAL A 758 8.77 4.93 -5.15
C VAL A 758 8.44 6.29 -4.50
N PRO A 759 7.91 7.28 -5.22
CA PRO A 759 7.57 8.58 -4.63
C PRO A 759 6.56 8.43 -3.48
N GLU A 760 6.75 9.19 -2.39
CA GLU A 760 5.88 9.13 -1.19
C GLU A 760 4.42 9.56 -1.46
N ASP A 761 4.21 10.39 -2.48
CA ASP A 761 2.92 10.98 -2.86
C ASP A 761 2.32 10.38 -4.15
N ALA A 762 2.93 9.32 -4.70
CA ALA A 762 2.39 8.63 -5.86
C ALA A 762 1.12 7.84 -5.49
N GLU A 763 0.12 7.85 -6.37
CA GLU A 763 -1.02 6.91 -6.34
C GLU A 763 -0.78 5.71 -7.30
N PHE A 764 0.18 5.86 -8.21
CA PHE A 764 0.59 4.91 -9.24
C PHE A 764 2.02 5.23 -9.65
N TYR A 765 2.83 4.22 -9.96
CA TYR A 765 4.20 4.41 -10.46
C TYR A 765 4.52 3.43 -11.59
N SER A 766 5.22 3.91 -12.63
CA SER A 766 5.66 3.09 -13.77
C SER A 766 7.18 3.05 -13.85
N VAL A 767 7.74 1.87 -14.09
CA VAL A 767 9.14 1.67 -14.45
C VAL A 767 9.23 1.37 -15.93
N ASN A 768 9.99 2.16 -16.69
CA ASN A 768 10.09 1.99 -18.14
C ASN A 768 11.44 1.37 -18.50
N ILE A 769 11.43 0.16 -19.06
CA ILE A 769 12.61 -0.64 -19.38
C ILE A 769 12.76 -0.73 -20.89
N VAL A 770 13.95 -0.46 -21.41
CA VAL A 770 14.27 -0.62 -22.83
C VAL A 770 15.42 -1.59 -23.02
N HIS A 771 15.18 -2.68 -23.74
CA HIS A 771 16.21 -3.60 -24.22
C HIS A 771 16.64 -3.24 -25.63
N VAL A 772 17.94 -3.12 -25.86
CA VAL A 772 18.49 -2.76 -27.17
C VAL A 772 19.32 -3.89 -27.77
N TYR A 773 19.01 -4.22 -29.03
CA TYR A 773 19.76 -5.15 -29.88
C TYR A 773 20.26 -4.41 -31.12
N ASP A 774 21.33 -3.63 -30.93
CA ASP A 774 21.95 -2.88 -32.01
C ASP A 774 22.84 -3.79 -32.87
N ILE A 775 22.57 -3.84 -34.17
CA ILE A 775 23.35 -4.67 -35.11
C ILE A 775 24.62 -3.92 -35.45
N ASP A 776 25.74 -4.62 -35.37
CA ASP A 776 27.03 -4.07 -35.75
C ASP A 776 27.07 -3.73 -37.25
N THR A 777 27.70 -2.62 -37.60
CA THR A 777 27.91 -2.20 -38.98
C THR A 777 29.37 -1.91 -39.22
N ARG A 778 29.79 -1.98 -40.49
CA ARG A 778 31.12 -1.51 -40.90
C ARG A 778 31.06 -0.84 -42.26
N ASP A 779 32.09 -0.06 -42.53
CA ASP A 779 32.29 0.52 -43.84
C ASP A 779 33.09 -0.43 -44.76
N VAL A 780 32.75 -0.42 -46.04
CA VAL A 780 33.57 -1.05 -47.09
C VAL A 780 34.14 0.03 -48.00
N VAL A 781 35.45 0.23 -47.92
CA VAL A 781 36.18 1.21 -48.72
C VAL A 781 36.58 0.57 -50.04
N VAL A 782 35.96 1.00 -51.13
CA VAL A 782 36.27 0.53 -52.49
C VAL A 782 37.34 1.42 -53.09
N THR A 783 38.47 0.82 -53.49
CA THR A 783 39.61 1.53 -54.09
C THR A 783 39.82 1.06 -55.52
N LYS A 784 40.02 2.00 -56.45
CA LYS A 784 40.22 1.69 -57.88
C LYS A 784 41.65 1.89 -58.33
N THR A 785 42.24 0.85 -58.91
CA THR A 785 43.55 0.91 -59.59
C THR A 785 43.45 0.44 -61.04
N VAL A 786 44.43 0.84 -61.84
CA VAL A 786 44.54 0.51 -63.26
C VAL A 786 45.96 0.05 -63.52
N ALA A 787 46.14 -1.02 -64.28
CA ALA A 787 47.44 -1.56 -64.65
C ALA A 787 47.65 -1.50 -66.18
N GLY A 788 48.73 -0.82 -66.61
CA GLY A 788 49.13 -0.62 -68.01
C GLY A 788 49.18 0.86 -68.44
N GLU A 789 50.03 1.21 -69.41
CA GLU A 789 50.46 2.60 -69.69
C GLU A 789 49.42 3.54 -70.37
N ALA A 790 48.20 3.09 -70.68
CA ALA A 790 47.31 3.83 -71.59
C ALA A 790 45.93 4.27 -71.02
N PHE A 791 45.70 4.13 -69.71
CA PHE A 791 44.33 4.17 -69.17
C PHE A 791 44.12 4.93 -67.84
N GLU A 792 45.09 5.75 -67.41
CA GLU A 792 45.05 6.46 -66.12
C GLU A 792 43.96 7.57 -66.02
N ASP A 793 43.56 8.20 -67.13
CA ASP A 793 42.61 9.34 -67.16
C ASP A 793 41.12 8.93 -67.31
N ARG A 794 40.73 7.70 -66.93
CA ARG A 794 39.35 7.20 -67.08
C ARG A 794 38.59 7.19 -65.75
N ASP A 795 37.30 7.46 -65.86
CA ASP A 795 36.32 7.36 -64.79
C ASP A 795 35.63 5.98 -64.84
N PHE A 796 35.46 5.36 -63.68
CA PHE A 796 34.88 4.02 -63.50
C PHE A 796 33.61 4.11 -62.64
N SER A 797 32.52 3.50 -63.10
CA SER A 797 31.21 3.58 -62.45
C SER A 797 30.85 2.27 -61.74
N PHE A 798 30.58 2.37 -60.45
CA PHE A 798 30.26 1.24 -59.56
C PHE A 798 28.83 1.30 -59.04
N GLN A 799 28.25 0.12 -58.85
CA GLN A 799 26.99 -0.06 -58.12
C GLN A 799 27.16 -1.26 -57.19
N TYR A 800 26.49 -1.22 -56.05
CA TYR A 800 26.46 -2.32 -55.10
C TYR A 800 25.03 -2.68 -54.70
N SER A 801 24.89 -3.82 -54.04
CA SER A 801 23.63 -4.35 -53.53
C SER A 801 23.91 -5.08 -52.21
N LEU A 802 23.07 -4.82 -51.21
CA LEU A 802 23.09 -5.49 -49.90
C LEU A 802 21.89 -6.44 -49.72
N ASP A 803 21.03 -6.56 -50.74
CA ASP A 803 19.78 -7.33 -50.74
C ASP A 803 19.83 -8.51 -51.72
N GLY A 804 21.02 -9.07 -51.94
CA GLY A 804 21.20 -10.22 -52.84
C GLY A 804 20.95 -9.91 -54.32
N GLY A 805 20.97 -8.64 -54.71
CA GLY A 805 20.88 -8.18 -56.10
C GLY A 805 19.49 -7.75 -56.54
N GLU A 806 18.51 -7.67 -55.63
CA GLU A 806 17.17 -7.18 -55.91
C GLU A 806 17.18 -5.70 -56.30
N SER A 807 18.00 -4.89 -55.63
CA SER A 807 18.23 -3.49 -55.95
C SER A 807 19.71 -3.15 -56.06
N TRP A 808 20.06 -2.16 -56.91
CA TRP A 808 21.44 -1.73 -57.13
C TRP A 808 21.55 -0.24 -56.85
N THR A 809 22.44 0.12 -55.93
CA THR A 809 22.61 1.49 -55.44
C THR A 809 24.09 1.92 -55.52
N PRO A 810 24.37 3.22 -55.72
CA PRO A 810 23.42 4.25 -56.13
C PRO A 810 23.01 4.11 -57.61
N GLU A 811 21.89 4.75 -57.98
CA GLU A 811 21.47 4.90 -59.38
C GLU A 811 21.37 6.42 -59.71
N PRO A 812 22.25 6.98 -60.57
CA PRO A 812 23.34 6.33 -61.30
C PRO A 812 24.49 5.90 -60.37
N GLY A 813 25.33 4.97 -60.85
CA GLY A 813 26.46 4.45 -60.07
C GLY A 813 27.49 5.50 -59.67
N THR A 814 28.22 5.20 -58.59
CA THR A 814 29.30 6.05 -58.07
C THR A 814 30.48 6.03 -59.03
N THR A 815 30.90 7.20 -59.48
CA THR A 815 32.00 7.35 -60.45
C THR A 815 33.29 7.76 -59.73
N ILE A 816 34.36 6.98 -59.88
CA ILE A 816 35.68 7.26 -59.32
C ILE A 816 36.79 7.08 -60.38
N SER A 817 37.87 7.84 -60.28
CA SER A 817 39.05 7.76 -61.16
C SER A 817 40.06 6.72 -60.69
N HIS A 818 41.15 6.53 -61.44
CA HIS A 818 42.34 5.83 -60.95
C HIS A 818 42.82 6.43 -59.61
N GLU A 819 43.19 5.58 -58.65
CA GLU A 819 43.54 5.90 -57.26
C GLU A 819 42.40 6.55 -56.45
N GLY A 820 41.19 6.60 -57.00
CA GLY A 820 40.00 7.09 -56.30
C GLY A 820 39.40 6.04 -55.37
N THR A 821 38.64 6.51 -54.39
CA THR A 821 37.89 5.67 -53.45
C THR A 821 36.45 6.13 -53.28
N PHE A 822 35.57 5.20 -52.91
CA PHE A 822 34.27 5.51 -52.32
C PHE A 822 33.95 4.50 -51.21
N THR A 823 33.07 4.88 -50.29
CA THR A 823 32.68 4.03 -49.16
C THR A 823 31.27 3.53 -49.35
N ILE A 824 31.07 2.24 -49.09
CA ILE A 824 29.75 1.66 -48.81
C ILE A 824 29.59 1.75 -47.29
N GLU A 825 28.77 2.68 -46.83
CA GLU A 825 28.58 2.97 -45.41
C GLU A 825 27.61 1.97 -44.76
N ASP A 826 27.77 1.76 -43.46
CA ASP A 826 26.83 1.03 -42.59
C ASP A 826 26.45 -0.38 -43.05
N VAL A 827 27.40 -1.16 -43.57
CA VAL A 827 27.16 -2.54 -44.00
C VAL A 827 26.95 -3.44 -42.78
N PRO A 828 25.78 -4.08 -42.60
CA PRO A 828 25.51 -4.90 -41.43
C PRO A 828 26.48 -6.09 -41.34
N VAL A 829 27.04 -6.30 -40.16
CA VAL A 829 27.92 -7.41 -39.82
C VAL A 829 27.09 -8.48 -39.13
N LEU A 830 26.89 -9.60 -39.83
CA LEU A 830 26.11 -10.73 -39.32
C LEU A 830 27.03 -11.94 -39.09
N ASP A 831 26.55 -12.91 -38.31
CA ASP A 831 27.26 -14.15 -38.01
C ASP A 831 26.74 -15.34 -38.84
N GLU A 832 27.41 -16.48 -38.73
CA GLU A 832 27.11 -17.70 -39.51
C GLU A 832 25.73 -18.33 -39.24
N HIS A 833 25.02 -17.86 -38.21
CA HIS A 833 23.71 -18.38 -37.82
C HIS A 833 22.56 -17.50 -38.33
N LEU A 834 22.85 -16.25 -38.66
CA LEU A 834 22.03 -15.39 -39.51
C LEU A 834 22.49 -15.56 -40.97
N GLU A 835 21.66 -15.14 -41.93
CA GLU A 835 22.14 -15.08 -43.32
C GLU A 835 23.15 -13.93 -43.43
N ASP A 836 24.44 -14.25 -43.63
CA ASP A 836 25.51 -13.29 -43.85
C ASP A 836 25.08 -12.17 -44.80
N THR A 837 25.43 -10.93 -44.47
CA THR A 837 25.23 -9.81 -45.40
C THR A 837 26.10 -10.01 -46.64
N SER A 838 25.48 -10.51 -47.71
CA SER A 838 26.11 -10.63 -49.01
C SER A 838 26.19 -9.27 -49.68
N VAL A 839 27.41 -8.80 -49.90
CA VAL A 839 27.68 -7.59 -50.66
C VAL A 839 27.95 -7.99 -52.10
N LEU A 840 27.07 -7.57 -53.01
CA LEU A 840 27.31 -7.64 -54.45
C LEU A 840 27.79 -6.28 -54.93
N ILE A 841 28.84 -6.26 -55.74
CA ILE A 841 29.35 -5.04 -56.35
C ILE A 841 29.60 -5.29 -57.83
N ARG A 842 29.34 -4.29 -58.66
CA ARG A 842 29.60 -4.36 -60.09
C ARG A 842 30.20 -3.08 -60.64
N GLU A 843 31.15 -3.23 -61.54
CA GLU A 843 31.73 -2.17 -62.35
C GLU A 843 31.11 -2.19 -63.74
N THR A 844 30.75 -1.01 -64.25
CA THR A 844 30.23 -0.87 -65.62
C THR A 844 31.37 -0.89 -66.62
N LEU A 845 31.36 -1.83 -67.57
CA LEU A 845 32.42 -1.99 -68.57
C LEU A 845 32.13 -1.32 -69.92
N GLY A 846 30.89 -0.83 -70.13
CA GLY A 846 30.47 -0.26 -71.41
C GLY A 846 30.27 -1.32 -72.50
N THR A 847 30.29 -0.90 -73.78
CA THR A 847 30.01 -1.76 -74.95
C THR A 847 31.26 -2.26 -75.68
N ASP A 848 32.46 -2.10 -75.09
CA ASP A 848 33.72 -2.39 -75.78
C ASP A 848 34.08 -3.88 -75.67
N GLU A 849 34.18 -4.59 -76.80
CA GLU A 849 34.39 -6.05 -76.84
C GLU A 849 35.80 -6.47 -76.34
N ALA A 850 36.77 -5.55 -76.31
CA ALA A 850 38.13 -5.75 -75.79
C ALA A 850 38.38 -5.14 -74.39
N GLY A 851 37.32 -4.99 -73.57
CA GLY A 851 37.39 -4.37 -72.24
C GLY A 851 38.40 -5.04 -71.26
N PRO A 852 38.73 -4.39 -70.13
CA PRO A 852 39.78 -4.85 -69.22
C PRO A 852 39.47 -6.21 -68.58
N VAL A 853 40.52 -6.83 -68.03
CA VAL A 853 40.42 -7.89 -67.02
C VAL A 853 40.29 -7.20 -65.66
N VAL A 854 39.19 -7.44 -64.95
CA VAL A 854 38.93 -6.87 -63.63
C VAL A 854 39.27 -7.89 -62.55
N SER A 855 40.20 -7.57 -61.66
CA SER A 855 40.47 -8.34 -60.44
C SER A 855 39.96 -7.62 -59.21
N TRP A 856 39.54 -8.40 -58.23
CA TRP A 856 38.94 -7.93 -56.98
C TRP A 856 39.71 -8.55 -55.82
N ALA A 857 40.11 -7.75 -54.84
CA ALA A 857 40.75 -8.24 -53.62
C ALA A 857 40.13 -7.57 -52.40
N LEU A 858 39.69 -8.37 -51.42
CA LEU A 858 39.16 -7.93 -50.14
C LEU A 858 40.25 -8.08 -49.09
N ASP A 859 40.64 -6.99 -48.43
CA ASP A 859 41.68 -6.99 -47.39
C ASP A 859 42.97 -7.74 -47.79
N GLU A 860 43.40 -7.52 -49.05
CA GLU A 860 44.56 -8.17 -49.71
C GLU A 860 44.33 -9.59 -50.25
N ASP A 861 43.24 -10.26 -49.89
CA ASP A 861 42.88 -11.59 -50.39
C ASP A 861 42.11 -11.50 -51.72
N GLU A 862 42.59 -12.20 -52.76
CA GLU A 862 41.92 -12.25 -54.06
C GLU A 862 40.54 -12.93 -53.95
N LEU A 863 39.50 -12.26 -54.42
CA LEU A 863 38.18 -12.84 -54.57
C LEU A 863 38.15 -13.70 -55.83
N THR A 864 37.54 -14.88 -55.75
CA THR A 864 37.27 -15.69 -56.94
C THR A 864 36.35 -14.89 -57.86
N THR A 865 36.90 -14.43 -58.99
CA THR A 865 36.28 -13.51 -59.96
C THR A 865 34.78 -13.72 -60.11
N GLY A 866 33.97 -12.69 -59.77
CA GLY A 866 32.56 -12.72 -60.12
C GLY A 866 32.38 -12.51 -61.63
N GLY A 867 31.35 -13.14 -62.17
CA GLY A 867 31.19 -13.31 -63.61
C GLY A 867 31.10 -11.99 -64.39
N TYR A 868 31.46 -12.06 -65.67
CA TYR A 868 31.15 -11.02 -66.65
C TYR A 868 29.75 -11.25 -67.23
N GLY A 869 28.91 -10.22 -67.26
CA GLY A 869 27.56 -10.34 -67.78
C GLY A 869 26.81 -9.00 -67.86
N GLY A 870 25.96 -8.84 -68.88
CA GLY A 870 25.06 -7.68 -69.01
C GLY A 870 25.75 -6.31 -69.15
N GLY A 871 27.05 -6.27 -69.49
CA GLY A 871 27.86 -5.04 -69.56
C GLY A 871 28.63 -4.71 -68.27
N TYR A 872 28.71 -5.64 -67.32
CA TYR A 872 29.35 -5.43 -66.02
C TYR A 872 30.40 -6.51 -65.69
N ALA A 873 31.39 -6.13 -64.91
CA ALA A 873 32.18 -7.06 -64.07
C ALA A 873 31.57 -7.05 -62.68
N THR A 874 31.28 -8.21 -62.10
CA THR A 874 30.63 -8.31 -60.79
C THR A 874 31.56 -9.03 -59.81
N ALA A 875 31.44 -8.76 -58.51
CA ALA A 875 32.04 -9.54 -57.44
C ALA A 875 31.02 -9.69 -56.30
N SER A 876 31.24 -10.71 -55.48
CA SER A 876 30.44 -10.99 -54.29
C SER A 876 31.39 -11.33 -53.15
N PHE A 877 31.09 -10.82 -51.97
CA PHE A 877 31.76 -11.18 -50.72
C PHE A 877 30.76 -11.05 -49.57
N VAL A 878 31.13 -11.57 -48.40
CA VAL A 878 30.35 -11.43 -47.17
C VAL A 878 31.02 -10.40 -46.26
N ALA A 879 30.20 -9.57 -45.61
CA ALA A 879 30.72 -8.56 -44.70
C ALA A 879 31.21 -9.18 -43.37
N GLY A 880 30.60 -10.26 -42.87
CA GLY A 880 30.87 -10.85 -41.54
C GLY A 880 31.51 -12.25 -41.55
N PRO A 881 31.74 -12.85 -40.36
CA PRO A 881 31.63 -12.28 -39.00
C PRO A 881 32.91 -11.57 -38.51
N VAL A 882 32.79 -10.72 -37.46
CA VAL A 882 33.93 -10.14 -36.73
C VAL A 882 34.06 -10.80 -35.37
N SER A 883 35.16 -11.53 -35.16
CA SER A 883 35.50 -12.11 -33.85
C SER A 883 36.30 -11.16 -32.95
N THR A 884 36.51 -9.91 -33.37
CA THR A 884 37.26 -8.89 -32.63
C THR A 884 36.37 -7.93 -31.84
N LEU A 885 36.92 -7.33 -30.78
CA LEU A 885 36.22 -6.37 -29.90
C LEU A 885 35.84 -5.06 -30.61
N THR A 886 36.51 -4.73 -31.71
CA THR A 886 36.19 -3.59 -32.58
C THR A 886 35.84 -4.09 -33.96
N THR A 887 35.07 -3.30 -34.71
CA THR A 887 34.64 -3.63 -36.07
C THR A 887 35.50 -2.85 -37.06
N PRO A 888 36.53 -3.47 -37.67
CA PRO A 888 37.36 -2.79 -38.65
C PRO A 888 36.62 -2.66 -39.99
N ASP A 889 36.84 -1.55 -40.67
CA ASP A 889 36.45 -1.35 -42.06
C ASP A 889 37.12 -2.40 -42.96
N GLN A 890 36.42 -2.79 -44.02
CA GLN A 890 37.00 -3.63 -45.07
C GLN A 890 37.47 -2.79 -46.25
N THR A 891 38.55 -3.21 -46.90
CA THR A 891 39.04 -2.57 -48.12
C THR A 891 38.84 -3.50 -49.31
N LEU A 892 38.05 -3.05 -50.29
CA LEU A 892 37.90 -3.74 -51.58
C LEU A 892 38.72 -3.04 -52.65
N ASN A 893 39.80 -3.69 -53.08
CA ASN A 893 40.64 -3.23 -54.17
C ASN A 893 40.16 -3.78 -55.51
N VAL A 894 39.85 -2.89 -56.45
CA VAL A 894 39.42 -3.24 -57.80
C VAL A 894 40.49 -2.81 -58.80
N THR A 895 41.11 -3.76 -59.50
CA THR A 895 42.16 -3.47 -60.49
C THR A 895 41.68 -3.77 -61.90
N ASN A 896 41.75 -2.79 -62.80
CA ASN A 896 41.57 -3.02 -64.24
C ASN A 896 42.92 -3.22 -64.92
N SER A 897 43.15 -4.42 -65.42
CA SER A 897 44.32 -4.76 -66.23
C SER A 897 43.98 -4.72 -67.71
N TYR A 898 44.69 -3.88 -68.46
CA TYR A 898 44.49 -3.75 -69.91
C TYR A 898 45.58 -4.49 -70.68
N ALA A 899 45.16 -5.14 -71.77
CA ALA A 899 46.09 -5.72 -72.73
C ALA A 899 46.62 -4.64 -73.67
N ALA A 900 47.94 -4.63 -73.90
CA ALA A 900 48.59 -3.72 -74.83
C ALA A 900 49.84 -4.38 -75.39
N ILE A 901 50.09 -4.18 -76.69
CA ILE A 901 51.30 -4.67 -77.34
C ILE A 901 51.95 -3.54 -78.13
N GLU A 902 53.25 -3.68 -78.39
CA GLU A 902 53.96 -2.94 -79.43
C GLU A 902 54.40 -3.93 -80.49
N VAL A 903 54.46 -3.48 -81.74
CA VAL A 903 55.07 -4.23 -82.83
C VAL A 903 56.16 -3.39 -83.47
N ASP A 904 57.30 -4.00 -83.75
CA ASP A 904 58.40 -3.43 -84.51
C ASP A 904 58.66 -4.33 -85.71
N LYS A 905 58.59 -3.74 -86.90
CA LYS A 905 59.01 -4.39 -88.15
C LYS A 905 60.35 -3.81 -88.55
N HIS A 906 61.33 -4.67 -88.74
CA HIS A 906 62.66 -4.27 -89.15
C HIS A 906 63.13 -5.05 -90.37
N ILE A 907 63.89 -4.42 -91.27
CA ILE A 907 64.53 -5.08 -92.41
C ILE A 907 66.02 -4.80 -92.35
N ASP A 908 66.84 -5.85 -92.42
CA ASP A 908 68.31 -5.75 -92.30
C ASP A 908 68.92 -4.87 -93.40
N GLY A 909 69.66 -3.83 -93.01
CA GLY A 909 70.44 -2.98 -93.92
C GLY A 909 70.55 -1.52 -93.48
N PRO A 910 71.34 -0.69 -94.19
CA PRO A 910 71.46 0.73 -93.90
C PRO A 910 70.15 1.46 -94.22
N LEU A 911 69.69 2.34 -93.32
CA LEU A 911 68.53 3.19 -93.58
C LEU A 911 68.85 4.28 -94.61
N ASP A 912 67.84 4.75 -95.34
CA ASP A 912 67.94 5.81 -96.35
C ASP A 912 68.26 7.22 -95.80
N GLY A 913 68.40 7.33 -94.47
CA GLY A 913 68.76 8.55 -93.75
C GLY A 913 67.60 9.49 -93.46
N ILE A 914 66.37 9.19 -93.90
CA ILE A 914 65.18 10.06 -93.66
C ILE A 914 63.90 9.27 -93.32
N GLY A 915 63.86 7.93 -93.33
CA GLY A 915 62.65 7.17 -92.96
C GLY A 915 62.83 5.71 -92.52
N LYS A 916 61.71 5.03 -92.23
CA LYS A 916 61.59 3.59 -91.90
C LYS A 916 61.73 2.73 -93.17
N THR A 917 62.74 2.98 -94.01
CA THR A 917 62.96 2.26 -95.27
C THR A 917 64.42 1.85 -95.39
N THR A 918 64.66 0.55 -95.58
CA THR A 918 66.00 -0.04 -95.68
C THR A 918 66.52 0.00 -97.12
N LEU A 919 67.76 0.47 -97.32
CA LEU A 919 68.48 0.42 -98.60
C LEU A 919 69.14 -0.94 -98.79
N LEU A 920 68.73 -1.68 -99.81
CA LEU A 920 69.30 -3.00 -100.12
C LEU A 920 70.42 -2.90 -101.18
N PRO A 921 71.60 -3.50 -100.95
CA PRO A 921 72.67 -3.57 -101.94
C PRO A 921 72.23 -4.22 -103.27
N SER A 922 72.84 -3.77 -104.37
CA SER A 922 72.66 -4.41 -105.68
C SER A 922 73.37 -5.78 -105.69
N GLY A 923 72.66 -6.84 -106.09
CA GLY A 923 73.20 -8.20 -106.21
C GLY A 923 72.93 -9.15 -105.02
N GLU A 924 72.17 -8.72 -104.02
CA GLU A 924 71.64 -9.64 -103.00
C GLU A 924 70.36 -10.34 -103.49
N ASP A 925 70.26 -11.65 -103.23
CA ASP A 925 69.14 -12.48 -103.71
C ASP A 925 67.97 -12.55 -102.70
N SER A 926 68.16 -12.08 -101.46
CA SER A 926 67.16 -12.08 -100.39
C SER A 926 67.28 -10.87 -99.46
N MET A 927 66.26 -10.63 -98.63
CA MET A 927 66.30 -9.76 -97.45
C MET A 927 65.67 -10.47 -96.26
N THR A 928 66.11 -10.13 -95.04
CA THR A 928 65.51 -10.62 -93.80
C THR A 928 64.60 -9.56 -93.22
N ILE A 929 63.35 -9.94 -92.96
CA ILE A 929 62.37 -9.12 -92.23
C ILE A 929 62.25 -9.70 -90.83
N HIS A 930 62.38 -8.86 -89.81
CA HIS A 930 62.18 -9.20 -88.41
C HIS A 930 60.89 -8.56 -87.92
N TYR A 931 60.04 -9.36 -87.27
CA TYR A 931 58.91 -8.89 -86.49
C TYR A 931 59.22 -9.11 -85.03
N THR A 932 59.16 -8.06 -84.24
CA THR A 932 59.24 -8.12 -82.79
C THR A 932 57.91 -7.62 -82.24
N VAL A 933 57.20 -8.47 -81.51
CA VAL A 933 56.01 -8.09 -80.76
C VAL A 933 56.36 -8.08 -79.29
N LYS A 934 56.07 -7.00 -78.59
CA LYS A 934 56.32 -6.85 -77.16
C LYS A 934 55.00 -6.65 -76.43
N ASN A 935 54.74 -7.45 -75.40
CA ASN A 935 53.65 -7.20 -74.47
C ASN A 935 54.06 -6.07 -73.52
N ILE A 936 53.36 -4.93 -73.63
CA ILE A 936 53.56 -3.75 -72.78
C ILE A 936 52.36 -3.52 -71.85
N GLY A 937 51.34 -4.37 -71.94
CA GLY A 937 50.17 -4.35 -71.07
C GLY A 937 50.35 -5.18 -69.81
N ALA A 938 49.37 -5.11 -68.92
CA ALA A 938 49.35 -5.86 -67.66
C ALA A 938 48.71 -7.26 -67.80
N VAL A 939 48.14 -7.58 -68.96
CA VAL A 939 47.52 -8.88 -69.25
C VAL A 939 48.52 -9.76 -69.99
N GLU A 940 48.73 -10.99 -69.51
CA GLU A 940 49.51 -12.00 -70.22
C GLU A 940 48.74 -12.49 -71.44
N LEU A 941 49.34 -12.35 -72.63
CA LEU A 941 48.73 -12.73 -73.91
C LEU A 941 49.36 -14.03 -74.43
N ASP A 942 48.60 -14.88 -75.13
CA ASP A 942 49.06 -16.22 -75.52
C ASP A 942 49.23 -16.42 -77.04
N THR A 943 48.33 -15.86 -77.84
CA THR A 943 48.21 -16.15 -79.26
C THR A 943 48.53 -14.90 -80.06
N ILE A 944 49.62 -14.92 -80.82
CA ILE A 944 50.05 -13.77 -81.61
C ILE A 944 49.85 -14.07 -83.10
N LYS A 945 49.13 -13.17 -83.79
CA LYS A 945 48.97 -13.15 -85.24
C LYS A 945 49.62 -11.90 -85.81
N ILE A 946 50.27 -12.06 -86.96
CA ILE A 946 50.84 -10.95 -87.73
C ILE A 946 50.08 -10.84 -89.04
N TYR A 947 49.64 -9.65 -89.35
CA TYR A 947 49.04 -9.28 -90.63
C TYR A 947 50.01 -8.34 -91.34
N ASP A 948 50.63 -8.84 -92.40
CA ASP A 948 51.51 -8.06 -93.26
C ASP A 948 51.05 -8.21 -94.73
N PRO A 949 49.98 -7.51 -95.14
CA PRO A 949 49.41 -7.64 -96.48
C PRO A 949 50.42 -7.28 -97.57
N SER A 950 51.46 -6.52 -97.22
CA SER A 950 52.47 -6.05 -98.15
C SER A 950 53.40 -7.18 -98.64
N LEU A 951 53.43 -8.34 -97.97
CA LEU A 951 54.11 -9.55 -98.44
C LEU A 951 53.35 -10.30 -99.54
N ASN A 952 52.05 -10.01 -99.73
CA ASN A 952 51.24 -10.60 -100.78
C ASN A 952 51.42 -9.85 -102.11
N ASN A 953 52.59 -10.00 -102.73
CA ASN A 953 52.94 -9.33 -103.98
C ASN A 953 53.78 -10.25 -104.90
N SER A 954 54.11 -9.76 -106.10
CA SER A 954 54.95 -10.49 -107.07
C SER A 954 56.44 -10.13 -107.05
N LEU A 955 56.84 -9.21 -106.17
CA LEU A 955 58.24 -8.79 -105.98
C LEU A 955 59.04 -9.85 -105.22
N PHE A 956 58.36 -10.60 -104.36
CA PHE A 956 58.97 -11.49 -103.37
C PHE A 956 58.53 -12.93 -103.53
N THR A 957 59.45 -13.86 -103.24
CA THR A 957 59.15 -15.28 -103.05
C THR A 957 59.34 -15.61 -101.57
N LEU A 958 58.26 -16.07 -100.94
CA LEU A 958 58.26 -16.44 -99.52
C LEU A 958 58.99 -17.77 -99.28
N PRO A 959 59.60 -17.96 -98.09
CA PRO A 959 60.27 -19.20 -97.74
C PRO A 959 59.27 -20.37 -97.64
N ALA A 960 59.76 -21.60 -97.83
CA ALA A 960 58.93 -22.80 -97.81
C ALA A 960 58.25 -22.99 -96.44
N GLY A 961 56.93 -23.11 -96.43
CA GLY A 961 56.12 -23.25 -95.20
C GLY A 961 55.51 -21.94 -94.70
N VAL A 962 55.85 -20.80 -95.31
CA VAL A 962 55.24 -19.49 -95.02
C VAL A 962 54.23 -19.12 -96.09
N THR A 963 53.03 -18.71 -95.68
CA THR A 963 51.96 -18.26 -96.58
C THR A 963 51.31 -16.98 -96.06
N VAL A 964 50.85 -16.12 -96.96
CA VAL A 964 50.11 -14.91 -96.61
C VAL A 964 48.70 -15.03 -97.13
N ASP A 965 47.69 -14.86 -96.26
CA ASP A 965 46.30 -14.88 -96.68
C ASP A 965 46.00 -13.67 -97.58
N PRO A 966 45.46 -13.88 -98.79
CA PRO A 966 45.30 -12.80 -99.76
C PRO A 966 44.18 -11.80 -99.42
N SER A 967 43.33 -12.11 -98.44
CA SER A 967 42.20 -11.28 -98.02
C SER A 967 42.46 -10.54 -96.71
N SER A 968 43.04 -11.18 -95.71
CA SER A 968 43.35 -10.56 -94.41
C SER A 968 44.78 -10.03 -94.31
N GLY A 969 45.71 -10.53 -95.14
CA GLY A 969 47.13 -10.25 -94.99
C GLY A 969 47.83 -11.06 -93.88
N GLU A 970 47.14 -12.03 -93.26
CA GLU A 970 47.69 -12.85 -92.18
C GLU A 970 48.88 -13.69 -92.65
N VAL A 971 49.99 -13.62 -91.91
CA VAL A 971 51.22 -14.37 -92.18
C VAL A 971 51.21 -15.67 -91.37
N SER A 972 51.04 -16.81 -92.05
CA SER A 972 51.16 -18.15 -91.45
C SER A 972 52.55 -18.73 -91.66
N GLY A 973 53.06 -19.53 -90.72
CA GLY A 973 54.39 -20.15 -90.77
C GLY A 973 55.50 -19.37 -90.04
N CYS A 974 55.12 -18.25 -89.41
CA CYS A 974 55.95 -17.39 -88.56
C CYS A 974 55.42 -17.49 -87.12
N THR A 975 55.94 -18.44 -86.33
CA THR A 975 55.46 -18.67 -84.95
C THR A 975 56.07 -17.66 -84.00
N LEU A 976 55.22 -16.83 -83.40
CA LEU A 976 55.57 -15.89 -82.34
C LEU A 976 55.03 -16.43 -81.02
N THR A 977 55.89 -16.47 -80.00
CA THR A 977 55.53 -16.83 -78.63
C THR A 977 56.29 -15.89 -77.73
N PHE A 978 55.60 -15.25 -76.79
CA PHE A 978 56.25 -14.36 -75.84
C PHE A 978 57.25 -15.14 -74.98
N ASP A 979 58.45 -14.59 -74.86
CA ASP A 979 59.46 -15.09 -73.94
C ASP A 979 59.21 -14.57 -72.52
N ALA A 980 60.12 -14.90 -71.59
CA ALA A 980 60.03 -14.46 -70.19
C ALA A 980 60.12 -12.93 -70.01
N ASN A 981 60.53 -12.18 -71.04
CA ASN A 981 60.58 -10.72 -71.03
C ASN A 981 59.37 -10.10 -71.75
N GLY A 982 58.40 -10.91 -72.17
CA GLY A 982 57.23 -10.44 -72.92
C GLY A 982 57.55 -10.06 -74.36
N GLU A 983 58.66 -10.54 -74.94
CA GLU A 983 59.02 -10.31 -76.34
C GLU A 983 58.86 -11.58 -77.18
N ALA A 984 58.28 -11.45 -78.35
CA ALA A 984 58.16 -12.50 -79.35
C ALA A 984 58.80 -12.02 -80.65
N THR A 985 59.76 -12.77 -81.18
CA THR A 985 60.47 -12.40 -82.42
C THR A 985 60.33 -13.46 -83.49
N CYS A 986 60.13 -13.06 -84.74
CA CYS A 986 60.13 -13.94 -85.90
C CYS A 986 60.88 -13.27 -87.04
N SER A 987 61.76 -14.03 -87.70
CA SER A 987 62.55 -13.55 -88.84
C SER A 987 62.20 -14.35 -90.09
N LEU A 988 61.88 -13.65 -91.18
CA LEU A 988 61.57 -14.22 -92.48
C LEU A 988 62.63 -13.81 -93.49
N GLU A 989 63.34 -14.78 -94.05
CA GLU A 989 64.18 -14.54 -95.21
C GLU A 989 63.34 -14.63 -96.49
N VAL A 990 63.17 -13.50 -97.15
CA VAL A 990 62.34 -13.35 -98.35
C VAL A 990 63.24 -13.16 -99.57
N SER A 991 63.09 -14.02 -100.58
CA SER A 991 63.91 -13.96 -101.80
C SER A 991 63.30 -13.04 -102.85
N PHE A 992 64.11 -12.36 -103.65
CA PHE A 992 63.62 -11.53 -104.74
C PHE A 992 63.27 -12.39 -105.96
N ALA A 993 62.09 -12.16 -106.55
CA ALA A 993 61.71 -12.85 -107.79
C ALA A 993 62.65 -12.51 -108.98
N ASN A 994 63.31 -11.34 -108.92
CA ASN A 994 64.35 -10.92 -109.86
C ASN A 994 65.47 -10.14 -109.13
N PRO A 995 66.62 -10.77 -108.84
CA PRO A 995 67.70 -10.17 -108.04
C PRO A 995 68.33 -8.91 -108.63
N GLU A 996 68.27 -8.72 -109.95
CA GLU A 996 68.87 -7.55 -110.62
C GLU A 996 67.87 -6.41 -110.88
N ALA A 997 66.60 -6.58 -110.53
CA ALA A 997 65.58 -5.54 -110.72
C ALA A 997 65.63 -4.49 -109.60
N SER A 998 65.52 -3.21 -109.97
CA SER A 998 65.22 -2.13 -109.01
C SER A 998 63.77 -2.21 -108.57
N PHE A 999 63.50 -1.99 -107.28
CA PHE A 999 62.15 -1.94 -106.73
C PHE A 999 62.06 -0.93 -105.57
N HIS A 1000 60.85 -0.47 -105.29
CA HIS A 1000 60.52 0.40 -104.16
C HIS A 1000 59.36 -0.22 -103.38
N TYR A 1001 59.59 -0.58 -102.13
CA TYR A 1001 58.63 -1.14 -101.20
C TYR A 1001 58.47 -0.11 -100.06
N GLU A 1002 57.48 0.76 -100.20
CA GLU A 1002 57.32 1.98 -99.37
C GLU A 1002 56.80 1.66 -97.98
N ALA A 1003 57.32 2.34 -96.96
CA ALA A 1003 56.86 2.16 -95.58
C ALA A 1003 55.34 2.39 -95.41
N ASP A 1004 54.77 3.37 -96.13
CA ASP A 1004 53.32 3.65 -96.09
C ASP A 1004 52.45 2.52 -96.67
N ALA A 1005 53.02 1.67 -97.52
CA ALA A 1005 52.37 0.49 -98.11
C ALA A 1005 52.82 -0.84 -97.45
N ALA A 1006 53.68 -0.76 -96.43
CA ALA A 1006 54.32 -1.89 -95.75
C ALA A 1006 53.96 -1.94 -94.25
N GLU A 1007 52.72 -1.56 -93.94
CA GLU A 1007 52.15 -1.64 -92.59
C GLU A 1007 51.98 -3.09 -92.16
N VAL A 1008 52.51 -3.40 -90.98
CA VAL A 1008 52.23 -4.63 -90.26
C VAL A 1008 51.25 -4.32 -89.12
N THR A 1009 50.30 -5.21 -88.91
CA THR A 1009 49.45 -5.24 -87.73
C THR A 1009 49.78 -6.50 -86.94
N ALA A 1010 50.13 -6.36 -85.67
CA ALA A 1010 50.16 -7.47 -84.74
C ALA A 1010 48.84 -7.50 -83.97
N GLU A 1011 48.30 -8.70 -83.78
CA GLU A 1011 47.16 -8.96 -82.90
C GLU A 1011 47.58 -10.05 -81.92
N ALA A 1012 47.47 -9.78 -80.63
CA ALA A 1012 47.75 -10.75 -79.59
C ALA A 1012 46.48 -10.95 -78.75
N THR A 1013 46.05 -12.21 -78.62
CA THR A 1013 44.83 -12.58 -77.91
C THR A 1013 45.11 -13.52 -76.73
N VAL A 1014 44.15 -13.61 -75.81
CA VAL A 1014 44.07 -14.62 -74.75
C VAL A 1014 42.60 -14.82 -74.37
N ILE A 1015 42.23 -16.02 -73.92
CA ILE A 1015 40.88 -16.27 -73.40
C ILE A 1015 40.93 -16.30 -71.86
N ILE A 1016 40.29 -15.31 -71.22
CA ILE A 1016 40.16 -15.22 -69.76
C ILE A 1016 38.66 -15.20 -69.44
N ASP A 1017 38.21 -16.10 -68.56
CA ASP A 1017 36.81 -16.23 -68.14
C ASP A 1017 35.79 -16.31 -69.31
N GLY A 1018 36.21 -16.95 -70.41
CA GLY A 1018 35.39 -17.12 -71.62
C GLY A 1018 35.29 -15.87 -72.51
N ARG A 1019 35.97 -14.77 -72.17
CA ARG A 1019 36.13 -13.57 -73.00
C ARG A 1019 37.46 -13.62 -73.75
N GLU A 1020 37.44 -13.31 -75.04
CA GLU A 1020 38.65 -13.11 -75.82
C GLU A 1020 39.15 -11.68 -75.60
N ILE A 1021 40.29 -11.54 -74.93
CA ILE A 1021 40.96 -10.26 -74.73
C ILE A 1021 41.96 -10.09 -75.87
N THR A 1022 41.88 -8.98 -76.60
CA THR A 1022 42.70 -8.72 -77.79
C THR A 1022 43.45 -7.40 -77.66
N ALA A 1023 44.75 -7.42 -77.93
CA ALA A 1023 45.57 -6.23 -78.11
C ALA A 1023 46.05 -6.15 -79.57
N THR A 1024 46.02 -4.95 -80.14
CA THR A 1024 46.42 -4.71 -81.53
C THR A 1024 47.41 -3.56 -81.60
N ALA A 1025 48.49 -3.73 -82.36
CA ALA A 1025 49.45 -2.68 -82.64
C ALA A 1025 49.86 -2.68 -84.11
N ASN A 1026 50.29 -1.53 -84.61
CA ASN A 1026 50.71 -1.36 -85.99
C ASN A 1026 52.10 -0.74 -86.08
N ASP A 1027 52.88 -1.16 -87.09
CA ASP A 1027 54.15 -0.54 -87.45
C ASP A 1027 54.39 -0.56 -88.96
N LYS A 1028 55.33 0.25 -89.46
CA LYS A 1028 55.56 0.47 -90.89
C LYS A 1028 57.04 0.43 -91.19
N HIS A 1029 57.50 -0.54 -91.99
CA HIS A 1029 58.90 -0.55 -92.43
C HIS A 1029 59.05 -1.11 -93.84
N GLY A 1030 59.64 -0.29 -94.72
CA GLY A 1030 59.83 -0.55 -96.14
C GLY A 1030 61.25 -0.93 -96.53
N ALA A 1031 61.49 -1.16 -97.81
CA ALA A 1031 62.79 -1.48 -98.40
C ALA A 1031 62.90 -0.94 -99.83
N MET A 1032 64.10 -0.58 -100.27
CA MET A 1032 64.30 -0.10 -101.64
C MET A 1032 65.64 -0.52 -102.24
N ARG A 1033 65.63 -0.80 -103.55
CA ARG A 1033 66.82 -1.14 -104.34
C ARG A 1033 66.95 -0.20 -105.54
N LEU A 1034 68.04 0.58 -105.57
CA LEU A 1034 68.35 1.54 -106.63
C LEU A 1034 69.09 0.87 -107.78
N SER A 1035 68.67 1.10 -109.03
CA SER A 1035 69.41 0.67 -110.22
C SER A 1035 70.64 1.57 -110.45
N ASP A 1036 71.83 0.96 -110.34
CA ASP A 1036 73.12 1.42 -110.85
C ASP A 1036 73.39 2.95 -110.80
N LEU A 1037 73.38 3.52 -109.59
CA LEU A 1037 73.63 4.96 -109.37
C LEU A 1037 75.07 5.40 -109.76
N ILE A 1038 75.97 4.45 -110.02
CA ILE A 1038 77.38 4.73 -110.34
C ILE A 1038 77.60 4.98 -111.85
N GLY A 1039 76.63 4.66 -112.70
CA GLY A 1039 76.73 4.83 -114.16
C GLY A 1039 76.49 6.24 -114.73
N MET A 1040 76.08 7.24 -113.92
CA MET A 1040 75.56 8.52 -114.42
C MET A 1040 76.27 9.81 -113.97
N LEU A 1041 77.51 9.74 -113.46
CA LEU A 1041 78.27 10.96 -113.14
C LEU A 1041 79.69 10.96 -113.77
N PRO A 1042 79.94 11.79 -114.80
CA PRO A 1042 81.26 11.95 -115.41
C PRO A 1042 82.32 12.52 -114.45
N ALA A 1043 83.53 11.97 -114.53
CA ALA A 1043 84.71 12.14 -113.66
C ALA A 1043 85.30 13.56 -113.52
N THR A 1044 84.58 14.62 -113.90
CA THR A 1044 84.99 16.03 -113.71
C THR A 1044 84.11 16.80 -112.73
N GLY A 1045 83.04 16.19 -112.17
CA GLY A 1045 82.16 16.80 -111.16
C GLY A 1045 82.45 16.43 -109.69
N VAL A 1046 83.20 15.36 -109.42
CA VAL A 1046 83.40 14.84 -108.05
C VAL A 1046 84.39 15.68 -107.24
N THR A 1047 85.39 16.30 -107.86
CA THR A 1047 86.36 17.16 -107.16
C THR A 1047 85.79 18.52 -106.79
N THR A 1048 84.80 19.02 -107.53
CA THR A 1048 84.11 20.29 -107.27
C THR A 1048 83.02 20.14 -106.20
N LEU A 1049 82.34 18.99 -106.14
CA LEU A 1049 81.30 18.70 -105.14
C LEU A 1049 81.87 18.49 -103.73
N VAL A 1050 83.03 17.81 -103.61
CA VAL A 1050 83.74 17.65 -102.33
C VAL A 1050 84.23 19.01 -101.80
N GLY A 1051 84.64 19.92 -102.70
CA GLY A 1051 85.04 21.28 -102.32
C GLY A 1051 83.89 22.12 -101.76
N VAL A 1052 82.68 22.00 -102.32
CA VAL A 1052 81.49 22.73 -101.86
C VAL A 1052 80.94 22.14 -100.57
N LEU A 1053 80.95 20.81 -100.40
CA LEU A 1053 80.54 20.15 -99.14
C LEU A 1053 81.51 20.42 -97.99
N ALA A 1054 82.83 20.47 -98.25
CA ALA A 1054 83.82 20.84 -97.23
C ALA A 1054 83.66 22.30 -96.77
N LEU A 1055 83.38 23.24 -97.68
CA LEU A 1055 83.10 24.63 -97.34
C LEU A 1055 81.77 24.79 -96.60
N GLY A 1056 80.73 24.02 -96.97
CA GLY A 1056 79.45 23.97 -96.26
C GLY A 1056 79.58 23.44 -94.83
N LEU A 1057 80.39 22.39 -94.62
CA LEU A 1057 80.65 21.84 -93.29
C LEU A 1057 81.41 22.82 -92.38
N ILE A 1058 82.37 23.57 -92.92
CA ILE A 1058 83.09 24.61 -92.18
C ILE A 1058 82.15 25.76 -91.79
N ALA A 1059 81.23 26.16 -92.67
CA ALA A 1059 80.22 27.18 -92.36
C ALA A 1059 79.22 26.71 -91.29
N ALA A 1060 78.77 25.45 -91.36
CA ALA A 1060 77.86 24.85 -90.38
C ALA A 1060 78.51 24.68 -88.99
N LEU A 1061 79.77 24.25 -88.92
CA LEU A 1061 80.53 24.16 -87.67
C LEU A 1061 80.80 25.55 -87.06
N GLY A 1062 81.02 26.57 -87.90
CA GLY A 1062 81.11 27.96 -87.44
C GLY A 1062 79.79 28.50 -86.86
N ALA A 1063 78.66 28.18 -87.49
CA ALA A 1063 77.33 28.54 -86.99
C ALA A 1063 77.00 27.82 -85.67
N LEU A 1064 77.36 26.54 -85.55
CA LEU A 1064 77.17 25.75 -84.32
C LEU A 1064 78.04 26.28 -83.16
N ALA A 1065 79.29 26.68 -83.43
CA ALA A 1065 80.17 27.28 -82.43
C ALA A 1065 79.65 28.65 -81.93
N LEU A 1066 79.03 29.45 -82.82
CA LEU A 1066 78.37 30.71 -82.44
C LEU A 1066 77.06 30.48 -81.68
N TYR A 1067 76.26 29.47 -82.06
CA TYR A 1067 75.04 29.08 -81.35
C TYR A 1067 75.33 28.60 -79.92
N VAL A 1068 76.33 27.72 -79.74
CA VAL A 1068 76.75 27.24 -78.41
C VAL A 1068 77.32 28.38 -77.54
N ARG A 1069 77.98 29.38 -78.13
CA ARG A 1069 78.48 30.56 -77.41
C ARG A 1069 77.36 31.53 -76.99
N SER A 1070 76.20 31.52 -77.66
CA SER A 1070 75.05 32.36 -77.33
C SER A 1070 74.19 31.87 -76.16
N ARG A 1071 74.27 30.57 -75.78
CA ARG A 1071 73.55 29.99 -74.62
C ARG A 1071 74.32 30.04 -73.29
N ARG A 1072 75.54 30.61 -73.25
CA ARG A 1072 76.34 30.78 -72.02
C ARG A 1072 76.39 32.23 -71.51
N LYS A 1073 75.34 33.01 -71.75
CA LYS A 1073 75.01 34.22 -70.99
C LYS A 1073 73.53 34.24 -70.68
#